data_AF-A0AAE0BP92-F1
#
_entry.id   AF-A0AAE0BP92-F1
#
_cell.length_a   1.000
_cell.length_b   1.000
_cell.length_c   1.000
_cell.angle_alpha   90.00
_cell.angle_beta   90.00
_cell.angle_gamma   90.00
#
_symmetry.space_group_name_H-M   'P 1'
#
loop_
_entity.id
_entity.type
_entity.pdbx_description
1 polymer ?
#
loop_
_entity_poly.entity_id
_entity_poly.type
_entity_poly.pdbx_seq_one_letter_code
_entity_poly.pdbx_strand_id
1 'polypeptide(L)'
;MSDMYMFKLYTAALALFLVFPGTSSEISMYQEEERLDIGQTSASALAPGHLKYYLVNASSCSRFLRIEIWDTGNRDKRTENSADPMLMVRPSEKPAATYSHSSSWSYTENTVTDDMGYRLLRRYLHVTVDINAAMDENQYFIGVYNVDLFLSNVYTYQINATCSSEIPCPAPQSGMGPCSGHGFCTEGTCECHEGWGDIGCDVQLQRLEFRRPVQEILSVGGWSYFEIQVTDTLGTLLVDLERFSRGDPVLFVKRLDAGFVKGGVPTVFDYQQFADIDAFRSRHNYHHRLLEDVTPGTYLVAVFNNDIYLQETAMYTLTAFATEPALGGLCPKNCSAPHGHCVASTSELSLGSRQACKCHEGYAGDMCQGPLEQLELAEIYAGELEPADWIYFEMDLQEDAEGNIARNLEVTIRKEGGVPYVLMKKGAVPTVLEKDFIIPTGYQMQAESIFRVHAEDLSPGKYYIGIFNNDYLGHAACSFELQVSLQGEDAEKFGLTTTIALGVLCSIFLCVFVLLLYKRRLYRRARQNTNAISELAGRRRLDLVTLNSAPQEVSPTGSITSLPKYPIAGTIASFPTYTFSNGMLAKEDAQCSVCLCDYEEDDALRKLPSCEHYFHVACIDQWLHENTSCPLCRMNLKHQAAGEDVVELSDSMQTSNVVLESTNVVEMDSVEIDFTRYEFTSDNEINYDAPPQGERP
;
A
#
# COMPACT_ATOMS: atom_id res chain seq x y z
N MET A 1 2.28 -19.62 11.16
CA MET A 1 3.57 -19.93 11.81
C MET A 1 3.99 -18.77 12.72
N SER A 2 3.29 -18.61 13.84
CA SER A 2 3.84 -17.95 15.04
C SER A 2 4.69 -18.95 15.84
N ASP A 3 5.34 -18.49 16.91
CA ASP A 3 5.98 -19.33 17.96
C ASP A 3 7.31 -20.03 17.66
N MET A 4 8.17 -19.49 16.76
CA MET A 4 9.56 -19.99 16.65
C MET A 4 10.69 -18.94 16.58
N TYR A 5 10.39 -17.64 16.70
CA TYR A 5 11.44 -16.58 16.77
C TYR A 5 11.77 -16.07 18.18
N MET A 6 11.01 -16.47 19.21
CA MET A 6 11.22 -16.02 20.60
C MET A 6 12.41 -16.68 21.33
N PHE A 7 13.02 -17.75 20.77
CA PHE A 7 13.92 -18.63 21.53
C PHE A 7 15.44 -18.45 21.25
N LYS A 8 15.87 -17.39 20.54
CA LYS A 8 17.31 -17.11 20.28
C LYS A 8 17.83 -15.74 20.72
N LEU A 9 17.00 -14.85 21.25
CA LEU A 9 17.46 -13.59 21.88
C LEU A 9 17.64 -13.72 23.40
N TYR A 10 16.96 -14.65 24.06
CA TYR A 10 17.02 -14.84 25.52
C TYR A 10 18.37 -15.33 26.08
N THR A 11 19.27 -15.85 25.23
CA THR A 11 20.57 -16.38 25.67
C THR A 11 21.70 -15.36 25.72
N ALA A 12 21.51 -14.13 25.21
CA ALA A 12 22.54 -13.08 25.24
C ALA A 12 22.49 -12.23 26.53
N ALA A 13 21.32 -12.08 27.16
CA ALA A 13 21.12 -11.18 28.31
C ALA A 13 21.56 -11.75 29.67
N LEU A 14 21.91 -13.03 29.75
CA LEU A 14 22.09 -13.77 31.01
C LEU A 14 23.55 -13.87 31.50
N ALA A 15 24.48 -13.12 30.88
CA ALA A 15 25.93 -13.24 31.12
C ALA A 15 26.56 -12.13 32.00
N LEU A 16 25.76 -11.22 32.56
CA LEU A 16 26.26 -10.04 33.32
C LEU A 16 25.68 -9.88 34.75
N PHE A 17 24.91 -10.85 35.24
CA PHE A 17 24.29 -10.83 36.58
C PHE A 17 24.81 -11.93 37.52
N LEU A 18 26.10 -11.88 37.88
CA LEU A 18 26.62 -12.60 39.05
C LEU A 18 27.63 -11.77 39.84
N VAL A 19 27.48 -11.83 41.17
CA VAL A 19 28.30 -11.19 42.23
C VAL A 19 28.02 -9.69 42.49
N PHE A 20 26.94 -9.43 43.23
CA PHE A 20 27.00 -8.77 44.56
C PHE A 20 25.64 -8.95 45.28
N PRO A 21 25.59 -9.54 46.49
CA PRO A 21 24.33 -9.77 47.20
C PRO A 21 23.96 -8.60 48.14
N GLY A 22 22.73 -8.11 48.00
CA GLY A 22 22.01 -7.40 49.07
C GLY A 22 21.94 -5.88 48.94
N THR A 23 20.83 -5.40 48.38
CA THR A 23 19.84 -4.56 49.10
C THR A 23 18.53 -4.54 48.33
N SER A 24 17.41 -4.40 49.04
CA SER A 24 16.14 -4.00 48.43
C SER A 24 16.20 -2.51 48.08
N SER A 25 16.03 -2.17 46.81
CA SER A 25 15.80 -0.79 46.38
C SER A 25 14.67 -0.77 45.36
N GLU A 26 13.60 -0.06 45.70
CA GLU A 26 12.66 0.45 44.71
C GLU A 26 13.45 1.38 43.79
N ILE A 27 13.50 1.08 42.49
CA ILE A 27 14.05 2.03 41.50
C ILE A 27 12.97 3.07 41.24
N SER A 28 12.85 4.03 42.16
CA SER A 28 12.17 5.29 41.88
C SER A 28 12.93 5.97 40.75
N MET A 29 12.37 5.96 39.54
CA MET A 29 13.02 6.54 38.37
C MET A 29 12.99 8.08 38.50
N TYR A 30 14.02 8.63 39.15
CA TYR A 30 14.24 10.06 39.26
C TYR A 30 14.43 10.64 37.85
N GLN A 31 13.37 11.21 37.29
CA GLN A 31 13.49 12.16 36.18
C GLN A 31 14.21 13.40 36.72
N GLU A 32 15.51 13.52 36.43
CA GLU A 32 16.30 14.67 36.86
C GLU A 32 15.71 15.97 36.29
N GLU A 33 15.46 16.93 37.19
CA GLU A 33 14.94 18.25 36.87
C GLU A 33 16.10 19.17 36.50
N GLU A 34 16.19 19.56 35.23
CA GLU A 34 17.20 20.53 34.79
C GLU A 34 16.73 21.95 35.09
N ARG A 35 17.63 22.82 35.60
CA ARG A 35 17.32 24.25 35.72
C ARG A 35 17.63 24.94 34.41
N LEU A 36 16.66 25.71 33.92
CA LEU A 36 16.80 26.53 32.73
C LEU A 36 16.80 28.01 33.16
N ASP A 37 17.98 28.62 33.15
CA ASP A 37 18.14 30.03 33.52
C ASP A 37 17.70 30.95 32.37
N ILE A 38 17.08 32.08 32.70
CA ILE A 38 16.50 33.01 31.72
C ILE A 38 17.59 33.55 30.77
N GLY A 39 17.37 33.40 29.46
CA GLY A 39 18.27 33.81 28.39
C GLY A 39 19.37 32.79 28.06
N GLN A 40 19.40 31.63 28.72
CA GLN A 40 20.33 30.54 28.40
C GLN A 40 19.66 29.46 27.56
N THR A 41 20.22 29.17 26.38
CA THR A 41 19.86 27.99 25.61
C THR A 41 20.51 26.73 26.22
N SER A 42 19.71 25.71 26.53
CA SER A 42 20.19 24.34 26.78
C SER A 42 19.95 23.45 25.55
N ALA A 43 20.66 22.33 25.46
CA ALA A 43 20.52 21.35 24.38
C ALA A 43 20.29 19.94 24.96
N SER A 44 19.47 19.13 24.31
CA SER A 44 19.14 17.78 24.80
C SER A 44 18.70 16.82 23.71
N ALA A 45 18.63 15.55 24.09
CA ALA A 45 18.10 14.46 23.30
C ALA A 45 17.07 13.67 24.13
N LEU A 46 15.96 13.29 23.52
CA LEU A 46 14.90 12.45 24.13
C LEU A 46 14.62 11.24 23.26
N ALA A 47 14.74 10.04 23.83
CA ALA A 47 14.21 8.83 23.20
C ALA A 47 12.67 8.90 23.10
N PRO A 48 12.02 8.13 22.20
CA PRO A 48 10.57 8.00 22.16
C PRO A 48 10.02 7.56 23.52
N GLY A 49 8.84 8.06 23.90
CA GLY A 49 8.19 7.73 25.18
C GLY A 49 8.79 8.45 26.39
N HIS A 50 9.83 9.27 26.20
CA HIS A 50 10.51 9.96 27.29
C HIS A 50 10.08 11.43 27.39
N LEU A 51 9.74 11.82 28.62
CA LEU A 51 9.43 13.18 29.04
C LEU A 51 10.55 13.69 29.95
N LYS A 52 11.11 14.86 29.63
CA LYS A 52 12.08 15.58 30.48
C LYS A 52 11.47 16.88 30.98
N TYR A 53 11.82 17.21 32.23
CA TYR A 53 11.36 18.43 32.89
C TYR A 53 12.47 19.46 33.03
N TYR A 54 12.11 20.71 32.77
CA TYR A 54 12.93 21.88 33.11
C TYR A 54 12.19 22.75 34.13
N LEU A 55 12.93 23.34 35.07
CA LEU A 55 12.41 24.32 36.02
C LEU A 55 12.96 25.71 35.69
N VAL A 56 12.06 26.66 35.44
CA VAL A 56 12.35 28.07 35.23
C VAL A 56 11.87 28.89 36.43
N ASN A 57 12.68 29.87 36.85
CA ASN A 57 12.26 30.92 37.78
C ASN A 57 11.99 32.22 37.00
N ALA A 58 10.72 32.62 36.95
CA ALA A 58 10.26 33.77 36.18
C ALA A 58 10.23 35.09 36.98
N SER A 59 10.78 35.14 38.20
CA SER A 59 10.81 36.36 39.05
C SER A 59 11.62 37.54 38.47
N SER A 60 12.34 37.33 37.37
CA SER A 60 12.99 38.37 36.57
C SER A 60 12.17 38.85 35.37
N CYS A 61 11.05 38.19 35.05
CA CYS A 61 10.15 38.60 33.97
C CYS A 61 9.30 39.81 34.38
N SER A 62 9.02 40.69 33.41
CA SER A 62 8.19 41.88 33.61
C SER A 62 6.72 41.66 33.25
N ARG A 63 6.42 40.76 32.29
CA ARG A 63 5.05 40.37 31.97
C ARG A 63 4.91 38.97 31.36
N PHE A 64 5.71 38.66 30.36
CA PHE A 64 5.62 37.40 29.62
C PHE A 64 6.84 36.53 29.87
N LEU A 65 6.60 35.26 30.19
CA LEU A 65 7.57 34.18 30.06
C LEU A 65 7.34 33.49 28.71
N ARG A 66 8.41 33.31 27.94
CA ARG A 66 8.40 32.58 26.67
C ARG A 66 9.34 31.40 26.73
N ILE A 67 8.82 30.23 26.40
CA ILE A 67 9.59 29.00 26.19
C ILE A 67 9.62 28.72 24.70
N GLU A 68 10.81 28.47 24.15
CA GLU A 68 11.03 28.19 22.73
C GLU A 68 11.89 26.94 22.59
N ILE A 69 11.54 26.08 21.62
CA ILE A 69 12.29 24.88 21.28
C ILE A 69 12.54 24.82 19.77
N TRP A 70 13.79 24.54 19.40
CA TRP A 70 14.22 24.31 18.03
C TRP A 70 14.70 22.85 17.87
N ASP A 71 14.12 22.10 16.94
CA ASP A 71 14.58 20.79 16.51
C ASP A 71 15.93 20.93 15.78
N THR A 72 16.93 20.21 16.27
CA THR A 72 18.30 20.18 15.73
C THR A 72 18.63 18.83 15.06
N GLY A 73 17.63 17.98 14.84
CA GLY A 73 17.77 16.68 14.21
C GLY A 73 17.90 16.79 12.69
N ASN A 74 18.53 15.80 12.06
CA ASN A 74 18.66 15.79 10.60
C ASN A 74 17.37 15.35 9.89
N ARG A 75 16.37 16.24 9.85
CA ARG A 75 15.10 16.05 9.13
C ARG A 75 15.20 16.41 7.63
N ASP A 76 16.21 15.91 6.92
CA ASP A 76 16.36 16.09 5.45
C ASP A 76 15.15 15.54 4.64
N LYS A 77 14.37 14.64 5.25
CA LYS A 77 13.04 14.19 4.79
C LYS A 77 12.06 14.21 5.97
N ARG A 78 10.77 14.44 5.70
CA ARG A 78 9.74 14.60 6.75
C ARG A 78 9.23 13.25 7.32
N THR A 79 9.65 12.12 6.78
CA THR A 79 8.86 10.87 6.82
C THR A 79 9.58 9.59 7.28
N GLU A 80 10.86 9.65 7.66
CA GLU A 80 11.55 8.50 8.30
C GLU A 80 12.26 8.85 9.61
N ASN A 81 12.91 10.03 9.72
CA ASN A 81 13.75 10.42 10.87
C ASN A 81 13.14 11.52 11.77
N SER A 82 11.90 11.95 11.52
CA SER A 82 11.20 12.92 12.37
C SER A 82 10.80 12.30 13.71
N ALA A 83 10.96 13.06 14.80
CA ALA A 83 10.41 12.75 16.12
C ALA A 83 9.10 13.54 16.36
N ASP A 84 8.36 13.21 17.42
CA ASP A 84 7.03 13.78 17.72
C ASP A 84 7.03 14.61 19.03
N PRO A 85 7.58 15.85 19.00
CA PRO A 85 7.80 16.64 20.20
C PRO A 85 6.56 17.44 20.62
N MET A 86 6.20 17.33 21.90
CA MET A 86 5.17 18.15 22.53
C MET A 86 5.76 19.02 23.64
N LEU A 87 5.52 20.33 23.57
CA LEU A 87 5.90 21.33 24.56
C LEU A 87 4.71 21.65 25.48
N MET A 88 4.94 21.52 26.79
CA MET A 88 3.99 21.85 27.85
C MET A 88 4.63 22.79 28.87
N VAL A 89 3.90 23.78 29.39
CA VAL A 89 4.33 24.68 30.47
C VAL A 89 3.23 24.80 31.51
N ARG A 90 3.56 24.66 32.79
CA ARG A 90 2.60 24.75 33.91
C ARG A 90 3.25 25.43 35.12
N PRO A 91 2.56 26.34 35.83
CA PRO A 91 3.10 26.97 37.05
C PRO A 91 3.05 26.00 38.23
N SER A 92 4.00 26.14 39.16
CA SER A 92 4.18 25.43 40.44
C SER A 92 4.24 23.89 40.47
N GLU A 93 3.70 23.19 39.47
CA GLU A 93 3.69 21.74 39.36
C GLU A 93 4.08 21.27 37.95
N LYS A 94 4.61 20.06 37.85
CA LYS A 94 4.93 19.42 36.57
C LYS A 94 3.68 19.28 35.69
N PRO A 95 3.76 19.62 34.38
CA PRO A 95 2.72 19.30 33.43
C PRO A 95 2.76 17.80 33.08
N ALA A 96 1.60 17.19 32.88
CA ALA A 96 1.46 15.87 32.28
C ALA A 96 0.38 15.87 31.21
N ALA A 97 0.50 14.94 30.25
CA ALA A 97 -0.45 14.72 29.18
C ALA A 97 -0.88 13.25 29.14
N THR A 98 -2.14 13.02 28.82
CA THR A 98 -2.72 11.69 28.59
C THR A 98 -3.47 11.69 27.26
N TYR A 99 -3.09 10.77 26.36
CA TYR A 99 -3.78 10.58 25.10
C TYR A 99 -5.03 9.72 25.31
N SER A 100 -6.17 10.16 24.77
CA SER A 100 -7.46 9.49 24.93
C SER A 100 -7.70 8.45 23.82
N HIS A 101 -8.65 7.54 24.04
CA HIS A 101 -9.14 6.63 22.99
C HIS A 101 -9.89 7.35 21.86
N SER A 102 -10.34 8.60 22.08
CA SER A 102 -10.93 9.49 21.06
C SER A 102 -9.90 10.41 20.43
N SER A 103 -8.67 9.92 20.24
CA SER A 103 -7.53 10.57 19.55
C SER A 103 -7.16 11.99 20.02
N SER A 104 -7.60 12.41 21.21
CA SER A 104 -7.37 13.76 21.73
C SER A 104 -6.42 13.76 22.93
N TRP A 105 -5.53 14.74 22.99
CA TRP A 105 -4.75 15.02 24.19
C TRP A 105 -5.61 15.60 25.30
N SER A 106 -5.33 15.18 26.53
CA SER A 106 -5.83 15.78 27.75
C SER A 106 -4.64 16.15 28.63
N TYR A 107 -4.68 17.33 29.25
CA TYR A 107 -3.56 17.90 29.99
C TYR A 107 -3.92 18.15 31.46
N THR A 108 -2.93 18.19 32.33
CA THR A 108 -3.08 18.68 33.71
C THR A 108 -3.63 20.11 33.75
N GLU A 109 -4.43 20.44 34.76
CA GLU A 109 -5.04 21.77 34.91
C GLU A 109 -3.99 22.90 34.93
N ASN A 110 -4.30 24.03 34.28
CA ASN A 110 -3.40 25.18 34.08
C ASN A 110 -2.12 24.89 33.27
N THR A 111 -2.10 23.82 32.46
CA THR A 111 -1.04 23.60 31.47
C THR A 111 -1.32 24.38 30.17
N VAL A 112 -0.33 25.10 29.67
CA VAL A 112 -0.33 25.73 28.34
C VAL A 112 0.56 24.92 27.40
N THR A 113 0.13 24.69 26.17
CA THR A 113 0.82 23.83 25.19
C THR A 113 0.87 24.46 23.79
N ASP A 114 1.79 24.00 22.95
CA ASP A 114 1.82 24.31 21.52
C ASP A 114 1.16 23.19 20.71
N ASP A 115 -0.16 23.00 20.89
CA ASP A 115 -0.95 21.97 20.19
C ASP A 115 -0.88 22.12 18.66
N MET A 116 -0.82 23.36 18.16
CA MET A 116 -0.66 23.62 16.72
C MET A 116 0.73 23.25 16.22
N GLY A 117 1.80 23.62 16.93
CA GLY A 117 3.17 23.22 16.60
C GLY A 117 3.36 21.70 16.64
N TYR A 118 2.75 21.03 17.63
CA TYR A 118 2.70 19.56 17.76
C TYR A 118 2.03 18.92 16.54
N ARG A 119 0.74 19.23 16.28
CA ARG A 119 -0.02 18.64 15.16
C ARG A 119 0.66 18.84 13.81
N LEU A 120 1.29 20.00 13.60
CA LEU A 120 1.99 20.33 12.36
C LEU A 120 3.39 19.69 12.23
N LEU A 121 3.87 18.99 13.27
CA LEU A 121 5.22 18.44 13.36
C LEU A 121 6.29 19.50 13.03
N ARG A 122 6.10 20.74 13.53
CA ARG A 122 7.00 21.86 13.25
C ARG A 122 8.38 21.61 13.87
N ARG A 123 9.43 22.12 13.21
CA ARG A 123 10.79 22.16 13.78
C ARG A 123 10.95 23.21 14.88
N TYR A 124 9.96 24.06 15.09
CA TYR A 124 9.91 25.09 16.11
C TYR A 124 8.62 24.98 16.90
N LEU A 125 8.73 24.92 18.22
CA LEU A 125 7.61 24.96 19.16
C LEU A 125 7.80 26.14 20.11
N HIS A 126 6.69 26.77 20.53
CA HIS A 126 6.76 27.84 21.52
C HIS A 126 5.51 27.94 22.39
N VAL A 127 5.71 28.32 23.65
CA VAL A 127 4.63 28.65 24.59
C VAL A 127 4.93 30.00 25.24
N THR A 128 3.93 30.87 25.28
CA THR A 128 3.98 32.20 25.91
C THR A 128 2.97 32.27 27.04
N VAL A 129 3.39 32.71 28.23
CA VAL A 129 2.56 32.81 29.43
C VAL A 129 2.63 34.24 29.98
N ASP A 130 1.48 34.88 30.24
CA ASP A 130 1.42 36.14 30.99
C ASP A 130 1.52 35.82 32.49
N ILE A 131 2.67 36.11 33.10
CA ILE A 131 2.95 35.76 34.50
C ILE A 131 2.07 36.54 35.48
N ASN A 132 1.50 37.68 35.07
CA ASN A 132 0.59 38.46 35.92
C ASN A 132 -0.83 37.87 35.96
N ALA A 133 -1.18 36.97 35.04
CA ALA A 133 -2.43 36.20 35.11
C ALA A 133 -2.30 34.96 36.02
N ALA A 134 -1.08 34.49 36.27
CA ALA A 134 -0.77 33.22 36.93
C ALA A 134 -0.50 33.37 38.45
N MET A 135 -1.48 33.91 39.18
CA MET A 135 -1.59 33.83 40.66
C MET A 135 -0.31 34.07 41.50
N ASP A 136 0.53 35.06 41.13
CA ASP A 136 1.82 35.38 41.77
C ASP A 136 2.86 34.22 41.76
N GLU A 137 2.67 33.20 40.92
CA GLU A 137 3.53 32.02 40.86
C GLU A 137 4.79 32.28 40.03
N ASN A 138 5.95 32.22 40.70
CA ASN A 138 7.24 32.57 40.10
C ASN A 138 8.03 31.36 39.56
N GLN A 139 7.50 30.14 39.70
CA GLN A 139 8.14 28.90 39.27
C GLN A 139 7.31 28.18 38.22
N TYR A 140 7.93 27.83 37.10
CA TYR A 140 7.28 27.19 35.96
C TYR A 140 8.01 25.90 35.62
N PHE A 141 7.26 24.80 35.58
CA PHE A 141 7.73 23.52 35.06
C PHE A 141 7.40 23.41 33.58
N ILE A 142 8.42 23.09 32.80
CA ILE A 142 8.31 22.82 31.37
C ILE A 142 8.44 21.31 31.19
N GLY A 143 7.47 20.69 30.53
CA GLY A 143 7.57 19.33 30.05
C GLY A 143 7.89 19.31 28.56
N VAL A 144 8.97 18.64 28.18
CA VAL A 144 9.27 18.29 26.79
C VAL A 144 9.07 16.78 26.65
N TYR A 145 8.02 16.37 25.96
CA TYR A 145 7.70 14.96 25.72
C TYR A 145 8.02 14.62 24.26
N ASN A 146 8.83 13.58 24.02
CA ASN A 146 8.92 12.95 22.70
C ASN A 146 7.93 11.78 22.67
N VAL A 147 6.81 11.96 21.97
CA VAL A 147 5.68 11.02 21.91
C VAL A 147 6.06 9.80 21.06
N ASP A 148 5.69 8.60 21.53
CA ASP A 148 5.98 7.31 20.91
C ASP A 148 4.77 6.66 20.19
N LEU A 149 3.66 7.39 20.06
CA LEU A 149 2.42 6.92 19.42
C LEU A 149 2.53 6.80 17.89
N PHE A 150 3.28 7.70 17.24
CA PHE A 150 3.29 7.85 15.78
C PHE A 150 4.68 7.75 15.15
N LEU A 151 5.73 8.19 15.87
CA LEU A 151 7.11 8.25 15.40
C LEU A 151 8.05 7.70 16.47
N SER A 152 9.01 6.86 16.09
CA SER A 152 9.92 6.16 17.01
C SER A 152 11.35 6.68 16.96
N ASN A 153 11.54 7.98 16.69
CA ASN A 153 12.86 8.60 16.54
C ASN A 153 13.29 9.40 17.78
N VAL A 154 14.61 9.52 17.97
CA VAL A 154 15.19 10.35 19.04
C VAL A 154 15.04 11.83 18.68
N TYR A 155 14.32 12.58 19.49
CA TYR A 155 14.19 14.04 19.35
C TYR A 155 15.45 14.73 19.87
N THR A 156 16.18 15.45 19.03
CA THR A 156 17.31 16.30 19.44
C THR A 156 16.95 17.77 19.27
N TYR A 157 17.17 18.57 20.31
CA TYR A 157 16.65 19.94 20.35
C TYR A 157 17.49 20.90 21.18
N GLN A 158 17.28 22.19 20.93
CA GLN A 158 17.67 23.31 21.78
C GLN A 158 16.43 23.91 22.42
N ILE A 159 16.51 24.29 23.69
CA ILE A 159 15.43 24.96 24.45
C ILE A 159 15.96 26.24 25.09
N ASN A 160 15.17 27.32 25.07
CA ASN A 160 15.48 28.59 25.74
C ASN A 160 14.24 29.11 26.47
N ALA A 161 14.45 29.86 27.55
CA ALA A 161 13.43 30.57 28.31
C ALA A 161 13.75 32.07 28.33
N THR A 162 12.87 32.92 27.80
CA THR A 162 13.08 34.37 27.72
C THR A 162 11.96 35.15 28.39
N CYS A 163 12.26 36.35 28.87
CA CYS A 163 11.30 37.27 29.48
C CYS A 163 11.02 38.45 28.56
N SER A 164 9.77 38.91 28.47
CA SER A 164 9.37 40.12 27.73
C SER A 164 8.36 40.96 28.51
N SER A 165 8.25 42.24 28.14
CA SER A 165 7.17 43.15 28.59
C SER A 165 5.99 43.23 27.61
N GLU A 166 6.26 42.93 26.33
CA GLU A 166 5.31 42.92 25.21
C GLU A 166 5.16 41.49 24.66
N ILE A 167 4.09 41.19 23.94
CA ILE A 167 3.84 39.82 23.43
C ILE A 167 4.93 39.48 22.39
N PRO A 168 5.80 38.50 22.65
CA PRO A 168 6.92 38.17 21.76
C PRO A 168 6.50 37.36 20.54
N CYS A 169 6.94 37.78 19.35
CA CYS A 169 6.67 37.08 18.09
C CYS A 169 7.53 35.82 17.87
N PRO A 170 7.07 34.86 17.03
CA PRO A 170 7.83 33.65 16.69
C PRO A 170 9.21 33.95 16.07
N ALA A 171 10.18 33.09 16.42
CA ALA A 171 11.55 33.10 15.91
C ALA A 171 11.98 31.67 15.49
N PRO A 172 11.38 31.07 14.43
CA PRO A 172 11.64 29.67 14.06
C PRO A 172 13.09 29.37 13.66
N GLN A 173 13.84 30.38 13.23
CA GLN A 173 15.26 30.26 12.92
C GLN A 173 16.11 30.76 14.10
N SER A 174 16.74 29.82 14.81
CA SER A 174 17.57 30.08 15.99
C SER A 174 18.66 31.12 15.69
N GLY A 175 18.67 32.22 16.45
CA GLY A 175 19.61 33.33 16.31
C GLY A 175 19.22 34.44 15.32
N MET A 176 18.15 34.31 14.53
CA MET A 176 17.70 35.37 13.61
C MET A 176 16.76 36.41 14.25
N GLY A 177 16.30 36.16 15.48
CA GLY A 177 15.39 37.06 16.20
C GLY A 177 13.93 36.95 15.75
N PRO A 178 13.06 37.90 16.17
CA PRO A 178 11.64 37.87 15.85
C PRO A 178 11.37 37.85 14.34
N CYS A 179 10.35 37.09 13.94
CA CYS A 179 9.91 36.93 12.56
C CYS A 179 11.04 36.53 11.59
N SER A 180 12.02 35.76 12.09
CA SER A 180 13.23 35.31 11.38
C SER A 180 14.06 36.45 10.75
N GLY A 181 13.87 37.71 11.18
CA GLY A 181 14.43 38.88 10.50
C GLY A 181 13.79 39.21 9.14
N HIS A 182 12.69 38.54 8.80
CA HIS A 182 11.96 38.63 7.52
C HIS A 182 10.54 39.19 7.66
N GLY A 183 10.24 39.84 8.79
CA GLY A 183 8.99 40.58 9.00
C GLY A 183 9.04 41.52 10.20
N PHE A 184 7.94 42.25 10.41
CA PHE A 184 7.71 43.09 11.59
C PHE A 184 6.89 42.32 12.65
N CYS A 185 7.08 42.67 13.93
CA CYS A 185 6.38 42.05 15.05
C CYS A 185 5.27 42.97 15.56
N THR A 186 4.02 42.51 15.50
CA THR A 186 2.82 43.24 15.92
C THR A 186 2.02 42.38 16.90
N GLU A 187 2.07 42.72 18.19
CA GLU A 187 1.35 42.04 19.29
C GLU A 187 1.50 40.49 19.31
N GLY A 188 2.69 39.98 18.97
CA GLY A 188 2.98 38.54 18.91
C GLY A 188 2.76 37.88 17.53
N THR A 189 2.16 38.60 16.59
CA THR A 189 1.96 38.16 15.19
C THR A 189 3.06 38.74 14.30
N CYS A 190 3.50 37.98 13.29
CA CYS A 190 4.47 38.45 12.30
C CYS A 190 3.80 38.98 11.03
N GLU A 191 4.19 40.18 10.61
CA GLU A 191 3.87 40.77 9.31
C GLU A 191 5.08 40.61 8.38
N CYS A 192 5.04 39.60 7.51
CA CYS A 192 6.19 39.24 6.66
C CYS A 192 6.45 40.23 5.52
N HIS A 193 7.72 40.36 5.14
CA HIS A 193 8.15 41.05 3.92
C HIS A 193 7.78 40.24 2.66
N GLU A 194 7.70 40.90 1.49
CA GLU A 194 7.45 40.25 0.19
C GLU A 194 8.42 39.07 -0.05
N GLY A 195 7.90 37.93 -0.52
CA GLY A 195 8.67 36.70 -0.70
C GLY A 195 8.90 35.86 0.56
N TRP A 196 8.26 36.18 1.70
CA TRP A 196 8.34 35.40 2.95
C TRP A 196 6.96 35.13 3.57
N GLY A 197 6.83 34.01 4.29
CA GLY A 197 5.58 33.59 4.90
C GLY A 197 5.72 32.43 5.91
N ASP A 198 4.58 31.84 6.21
CA ASP A 198 4.25 31.15 7.47
C ASP A 198 4.37 32.06 8.70
N ILE A 199 3.83 31.60 9.84
CA ILE A 199 3.60 32.43 11.04
C ILE A 199 4.84 33.11 11.62
N GLY A 200 6.06 32.66 11.27
CA GLY A 200 7.33 33.24 11.72
C GLY A 200 8.21 33.77 10.58
N CYS A 201 7.64 33.97 9.38
CA CYS A 201 8.34 34.42 8.17
C CYS A 201 9.57 33.57 7.83
N ASP A 202 9.52 32.27 8.14
CA ASP A 202 10.60 31.30 7.97
C ASP A 202 10.50 30.49 6.67
N VAL A 203 9.36 30.55 5.98
CA VAL A 203 9.16 29.93 4.66
C VAL A 203 9.34 30.97 3.56
N GLN A 204 10.22 30.70 2.59
CA GLN A 204 10.36 31.52 1.39
C GLN A 204 9.20 31.26 0.42
N LEU A 205 8.59 32.33 -0.09
CA LEU A 205 7.51 32.30 -1.08
C LEU A 205 8.04 32.72 -2.46
N GLN A 206 7.62 32.02 -3.51
CA GLN A 206 7.85 32.43 -4.89
C GLN A 206 6.67 33.24 -5.44
N ARG A 207 6.93 34.31 -6.19
CA ARG A 207 5.85 35.13 -6.78
C ARG A 207 5.31 34.47 -8.07
N LEU A 208 4.06 33.99 -8.05
CA LEU A 208 3.41 33.37 -9.20
C LEU A 208 2.60 34.43 -9.98
N GLU A 209 3.09 34.82 -11.16
CA GLU A 209 2.44 35.82 -12.01
C GLU A 209 1.42 35.20 -12.98
N PHE A 210 0.31 35.89 -13.19
CA PHE A 210 -0.74 35.44 -14.11
C PHE A 210 -0.21 35.21 -15.54
N ARG A 211 -0.59 34.06 -16.12
CA ARG A 211 -0.22 33.61 -17.47
C ARG A 211 1.29 33.42 -17.68
N ARG A 212 2.09 33.33 -16.62
CA ARG A 212 3.50 32.93 -16.68
C ARG A 212 3.69 31.55 -16.03
N PRO A 213 3.97 30.49 -16.81
CA PRO A 213 4.24 29.18 -16.25
C PRO A 213 5.58 29.19 -15.50
N VAL A 214 5.60 28.57 -14.32
CA VAL A 214 6.81 28.25 -13.55
C VAL A 214 7.04 26.74 -13.62
N GLN A 215 8.28 26.30 -13.74
CA GLN A 215 8.63 24.88 -13.70
C GLN A 215 9.46 24.58 -12.46
N GLU A 216 9.13 23.51 -11.75
CA GLU A 216 9.76 23.15 -10.48
C GLU A 216 10.18 21.68 -10.41
N ILE A 217 11.10 21.40 -9.48
CA ILE A 217 11.62 20.06 -9.17
C ILE A 217 11.53 19.84 -7.66
N LEU A 218 10.58 19.01 -7.24
CA LEU A 218 10.18 18.84 -5.84
C LEU A 218 10.51 17.44 -5.33
N SER A 219 11.38 17.37 -4.31
CA SER A 219 11.80 16.12 -3.68
C SER A 219 10.64 15.41 -2.97
N VAL A 220 10.81 14.11 -2.72
CA VAL A 220 9.87 13.24 -1.98
C VAL A 220 9.57 13.83 -0.60
N GLY A 221 8.29 13.99 -0.25
CA GLY A 221 7.83 14.63 0.99
C GLY A 221 8.08 16.14 1.05
N GLY A 222 8.55 16.74 -0.05
CA GLY A 222 8.91 18.15 -0.16
C GLY A 222 7.69 19.05 -0.40
N TRP A 223 7.81 20.30 0.06
CA TRP A 223 6.84 21.38 -0.16
C TRP A 223 7.47 22.51 -0.96
N SER A 224 6.67 23.13 -1.82
CA SER A 224 7.01 24.35 -2.58
C SER A 224 5.85 25.33 -2.48
N TYR A 225 6.16 26.61 -2.28
CA TYR A 225 5.20 27.63 -1.87
C TYR A 225 5.29 28.88 -2.74
N PHE A 226 4.13 29.41 -3.12
CA PHE A 226 3.99 30.58 -3.97
C PHE A 226 2.95 31.55 -3.42
N GLU A 227 3.12 32.83 -3.76
CA GLU A 227 2.11 33.87 -3.53
C GLU A 227 1.55 34.43 -4.85
N ILE A 228 0.25 34.70 -4.85
CA ILE A 228 -0.47 35.48 -5.86
C ILE A 228 -1.05 36.70 -5.14
N GLN A 229 -0.65 37.89 -5.59
CA GLN A 229 -1.16 39.17 -5.05
C GLN A 229 -2.35 39.65 -5.89
N VAL A 230 -3.55 39.62 -5.30
CA VAL A 230 -4.80 40.05 -5.95
C VAL A 230 -5.15 41.47 -5.52
N THR A 231 -5.06 42.43 -6.42
CA THR A 231 -5.32 43.87 -6.14
C THR A 231 -6.80 44.25 -6.19
N ASP A 232 -7.55 43.60 -7.09
CA ASP A 232 -8.92 43.95 -7.46
C ASP A 232 -9.79 42.68 -7.41
N THR A 233 -11.12 42.82 -7.27
CA THR A 233 -12.03 41.67 -7.27
C THR A 233 -11.99 40.93 -8.61
N LEU A 234 -11.68 39.64 -8.60
CA LEU A 234 -11.69 38.78 -9.80
C LEU A 234 -12.96 37.93 -9.81
N GLY A 235 -13.49 37.65 -11.01
CA GLY A 235 -14.62 36.71 -11.16
C GLY A 235 -14.18 35.27 -10.92
N THR A 236 -12.97 34.93 -11.37
CA THR A 236 -12.37 33.61 -11.20
C THR A 236 -10.85 33.73 -11.07
N LEU A 237 -10.29 32.96 -10.13
CA LEU A 237 -8.88 32.61 -10.03
C LEU A 237 -8.78 31.12 -10.32
N LEU A 238 -7.99 30.76 -11.33
CA LEU A 238 -7.68 29.39 -11.68
C LEU A 238 -6.17 29.17 -11.51
N VAL A 239 -5.78 28.08 -10.87
CA VAL A 239 -4.38 27.64 -10.80
C VAL A 239 -4.29 26.23 -11.34
N ASP A 240 -3.44 26.02 -12.34
CA ASP A 240 -3.23 24.76 -13.04
C ASP A 240 -1.85 24.20 -12.71
N LEU A 241 -1.78 22.88 -12.47
CA LEU A 241 -0.54 22.11 -12.33
C LEU A 241 -0.52 20.96 -13.34
N GLU A 242 0.59 20.84 -14.07
CA GLU A 242 0.82 19.83 -15.10
C GLU A 242 2.11 19.06 -14.79
N ARG A 243 1.96 17.82 -14.32
CA ARG A 243 3.03 16.88 -13.95
C ARG A 243 3.63 16.22 -15.19
N PHE A 244 4.95 16.08 -15.21
CA PHE A 244 5.70 15.36 -16.26
C PHE A 244 6.85 14.49 -15.69
N SER A 245 6.72 14.05 -14.44
CA SER A 245 7.52 12.97 -13.84
C SER A 245 6.67 12.12 -12.88
N ARG A 246 7.30 11.13 -12.25
CA ARG A 246 6.66 10.09 -11.42
C ARG A 246 6.51 10.47 -9.93
N GLY A 247 6.62 11.73 -9.54
CA GLY A 247 6.25 12.17 -8.18
C GLY A 247 4.72 12.24 -8.03
N ASP A 248 4.23 12.52 -6.83
CA ASP A 248 2.79 12.55 -6.49
C ASP A 248 2.38 13.97 -5.99
N PRO A 249 2.38 14.99 -6.87
CA PRO A 249 2.15 16.39 -6.49
C PRO A 249 0.68 16.66 -6.16
N VAL A 250 0.41 17.14 -4.95
CA VAL A 250 -0.88 17.69 -4.52
C VAL A 250 -0.85 19.22 -4.63
N LEU A 251 -1.70 19.80 -5.48
CA LEU A 251 -1.90 21.24 -5.58
C LEU A 251 -2.84 21.76 -4.48
N PHE A 252 -2.45 22.82 -3.77
CA PHE A 252 -3.26 23.54 -2.79
C PHE A 252 -3.39 25.01 -3.18
N VAL A 253 -4.57 25.60 -2.98
CA VAL A 253 -4.79 27.07 -3.11
C VAL A 253 -5.70 27.56 -1.99
N LYS A 254 -5.21 28.49 -1.15
CA LYS A 254 -5.99 29.17 -0.10
C LYS A 254 -5.69 30.67 -0.04
N ARG A 255 -6.56 31.45 0.61
CA ARG A 255 -6.28 32.85 0.95
C ARG A 255 -5.46 32.90 2.25
N LEU A 256 -4.60 33.91 2.41
CA LEU A 256 -3.69 34.02 3.57
C LEU A 256 -4.41 34.00 4.94
N ASP A 257 -5.62 34.53 5.02
CA ASP A 257 -6.44 34.56 6.25
C ASP A 257 -7.33 33.32 6.46
N ALA A 258 -7.15 32.28 5.65
CA ALA A 258 -7.92 31.04 5.64
C ALA A 258 -7.07 29.79 5.94
N GLY A 259 -7.76 28.66 6.12
CA GLY A 259 -7.13 27.37 6.42
C GLY A 259 -6.92 27.07 7.90
N PHE A 260 -6.33 25.90 8.15
CA PHE A 260 -6.06 25.35 9.49
C PHE A 260 -5.12 26.26 10.30
N VAL A 261 -4.16 26.90 9.62
CA VAL A 261 -3.35 27.99 10.16
C VAL A 261 -3.65 29.26 9.36
N LYS A 262 -4.31 30.24 9.98
CA LYS A 262 -4.49 31.59 9.43
C LYS A 262 -3.18 32.36 9.53
N GLY A 263 -2.81 33.06 8.46
CA GLY A 263 -1.47 33.63 8.29
C GLY A 263 -0.37 32.59 7.98
N GLY A 264 -0.70 31.29 8.07
CA GLY A 264 0.23 30.20 7.78
C GLY A 264 0.15 29.73 6.34
N VAL A 265 1.24 29.12 5.86
CA VAL A 265 1.25 28.44 4.54
C VAL A 265 0.26 27.27 4.50
N PRO A 266 -0.10 26.75 3.31
CA PRO A 266 -0.85 25.49 3.20
C PRO A 266 -0.12 24.33 3.87
N THR A 267 -0.87 23.41 4.47
CA THR A 267 -0.37 22.25 5.21
C THR A 267 -1.19 21.00 4.86
N VAL A 268 -0.77 19.81 5.31
CA VAL A 268 -1.58 18.58 5.13
C VAL A 268 -2.99 18.68 5.74
N PHE A 269 -3.19 19.51 6.77
CA PHE A 269 -4.49 19.75 7.38
C PHE A 269 -5.40 20.65 6.52
N ASP A 270 -4.85 21.37 5.55
CA ASP A 270 -5.61 22.15 4.57
C ASP A 270 -6.15 21.27 3.41
N TYR A 271 -5.84 19.96 3.38
CA TYR A 271 -6.16 19.05 2.26
C TYR A 271 -7.65 18.99 1.93
N GLN A 272 -8.50 18.67 2.91
CA GLN A 272 -9.96 18.51 2.76
C GLN A 272 -10.68 19.74 2.15
N GLN A 273 -10.10 20.94 2.24
CA GLN A 273 -10.78 22.18 1.83
C GLN A 273 -10.06 22.94 0.69
N PHE A 274 -8.73 22.84 0.61
CA PHE A 274 -7.91 23.69 -0.27
C PHE A 274 -7.09 22.93 -1.31
N ALA A 275 -6.96 21.60 -1.19
CA ALA A 275 -6.28 20.78 -2.19
C ALA A 275 -7.16 20.45 -3.41
N ASP A 276 -6.52 20.09 -4.52
CA ASP A 276 -7.16 19.32 -5.59
C ASP A 276 -7.15 17.84 -5.20
N ILE A 277 -8.20 17.46 -4.48
CA ILE A 277 -8.44 16.09 -4.02
C ILE A 277 -8.82 15.18 -5.19
N ASP A 278 -9.57 15.70 -6.16
CA ASP A 278 -10.22 14.89 -7.20
C ASP A 278 -9.22 14.42 -8.26
N ALA A 279 -8.36 15.31 -8.77
CA ALA A 279 -7.29 14.90 -9.68
C ALA A 279 -6.26 13.99 -9.00
N PHE A 280 -5.99 14.22 -7.71
CA PHE A 280 -5.10 13.38 -6.91
C PHE A 280 -5.66 11.97 -6.71
N ARG A 281 -6.91 11.85 -6.23
CA ARG A 281 -7.58 10.54 -6.08
C ARG A 281 -7.76 9.84 -7.44
N SER A 282 -8.01 10.61 -8.50
CA SER A 282 -8.13 10.11 -9.88
C SER A 282 -6.80 9.86 -10.59
N ARG A 283 -5.66 10.09 -9.91
CA ARG A 283 -4.31 9.79 -10.40
C ARG A 283 -3.95 10.48 -11.73
N HIS A 284 -4.43 11.70 -11.92
CA HIS A 284 -4.19 12.47 -13.14
C HIS A 284 -2.82 13.16 -13.15
N ASN A 285 -2.22 13.32 -14.33
CA ASN A 285 -1.05 14.19 -14.52
C ASN A 285 -1.41 15.69 -14.39
N TYR A 286 -2.68 16.04 -14.41
CA TYR A 286 -3.16 17.40 -14.48
C TYR A 286 -4.11 17.68 -13.30
N HIS A 287 -3.74 18.68 -12.50
CA HIS A 287 -4.49 19.17 -11.35
C HIS A 287 -4.89 20.64 -11.58
N HIS A 288 -5.98 21.07 -10.96
CA HIS A 288 -6.42 22.46 -11.01
C HIS A 288 -7.17 22.88 -9.73
N ARG A 289 -7.13 24.17 -9.41
CA ARG A 289 -7.99 24.77 -8.39
C ARG A 289 -8.67 26.01 -8.92
N LEU A 290 -10.00 25.93 -8.97
CA LEU A 290 -10.90 27.02 -9.33
C LEU A 290 -11.42 27.70 -8.06
N LEU A 291 -11.24 29.02 -7.96
CA LEU A 291 -11.85 29.87 -6.93
C LEU A 291 -12.70 30.93 -7.63
N GLU A 292 -13.95 31.08 -7.18
CA GLU A 292 -14.90 32.08 -7.69
C GLU A 292 -15.07 33.25 -6.70
N ASP A 293 -15.65 34.36 -7.16
CA ASP A 293 -15.99 35.55 -6.34
C ASP A 293 -14.80 36.08 -5.49
N VAL A 294 -13.63 36.16 -6.14
CA VAL A 294 -12.31 36.29 -5.51
C VAL A 294 -12.05 37.74 -5.06
N THR A 295 -11.94 37.94 -3.75
CA THR A 295 -11.66 39.25 -3.12
C THR A 295 -10.18 39.63 -3.15
N PRO A 296 -9.82 40.94 -3.14
CA PRO A 296 -8.44 41.39 -2.97
C PRO A 296 -7.71 40.79 -1.76
N GLY A 297 -6.39 40.62 -1.88
CA GLY A 297 -5.48 40.11 -0.84
C GLY A 297 -4.47 39.08 -1.36
N THR A 298 -3.63 38.57 -0.45
CA THR A 298 -2.67 37.50 -0.73
C THR A 298 -3.37 36.15 -0.81
N TYR A 299 -3.16 35.43 -1.91
CA TYR A 299 -3.48 34.01 -2.05
C TYR A 299 -2.19 33.20 -2.05
N LEU A 300 -2.18 32.11 -1.29
CA LEU A 300 -1.07 31.17 -1.22
C LEU A 300 -1.39 29.93 -2.05
N VAL A 301 -0.48 29.59 -2.94
CA VAL A 301 -0.46 28.33 -3.67
C VAL A 301 0.64 27.47 -3.07
N ALA A 302 0.39 26.17 -2.87
CA ALA A 302 1.44 25.23 -2.51
C ALA A 302 1.34 23.97 -3.36
N VAL A 303 2.49 23.32 -3.55
CA VAL A 303 2.57 21.97 -4.09
C VAL A 303 3.34 21.11 -3.11
N PHE A 304 2.73 20.01 -2.68
CA PHE A 304 3.33 18.97 -1.85
C PHE A 304 3.57 17.73 -2.70
N ASN A 305 4.81 17.24 -2.78
CA ASN A 305 5.08 15.95 -3.38
C ASN A 305 4.83 14.86 -2.33
N ASN A 306 3.63 14.27 -2.37
CA ASN A 306 3.20 13.22 -1.47
C ASN A 306 4.10 11.97 -1.62
N ASP A 307 4.35 11.28 -0.52
CA ASP A 307 5.31 10.17 -0.46
C ASP A 307 4.71 8.86 0.06
N ILE A 308 3.39 8.84 0.32
CA ILE A 308 2.63 7.64 0.70
C ILE A 308 2.57 6.61 -0.44
N TYR A 309 2.52 7.07 -1.71
CA TYR A 309 2.32 6.19 -2.87
C TYR A 309 3.56 6.11 -3.79
N LEU A 310 4.14 7.25 -4.19
CA LEU A 310 5.29 7.29 -5.08
C LEU A 310 6.49 7.93 -4.35
N GLN A 311 7.57 7.18 -4.20
CA GLN A 311 8.81 7.62 -3.56
C GLN A 311 9.76 8.30 -4.57
N GLU A 312 9.21 9.19 -5.41
CA GLU A 312 9.94 9.83 -6.52
C GLU A 312 9.77 11.36 -6.59
N THR A 313 10.72 12.02 -7.24
CA THR A 313 10.75 13.49 -7.39
C THR A 313 9.69 13.96 -8.39
N ALA A 314 8.79 14.85 -7.97
CA ALA A 314 7.83 15.51 -8.85
C ALA A 314 8.51 16.61 -9.68
N MET A 315 8.23 16.64 -10.98
CA MET A 315 8.57 17.72 -11.90
C MET A 315 7.27 18.17 -12.55
N TYR A 316 6.95 19.46 -12.42
CA TYR A 316 5.65 19.98 -12.81
C TYR A 316 5.77 21.42 -13.34
N THR A 317 4.78 21.82 -14.14
CA THR A 317 4.56 23.21 -14.57
C THR A 317 3.35 23.75 -13.81
N LEU A 318 3.47 24.94 -13.21
CA LEU A 318 2.42 25.62 -12.45
C LEU A 318 2.07 26.95 -13.14
N THR A 319 0.78 27.22 -13.38
CA THR A 319 0.33 28.46 -14.03
C THR A 319 -0.93 29.01 -13.37
N ALA A 320 -0.94 30.31 -13.05
CA ALA A 320 -2.13 31.01 -12.56
C ALA A 320 -2.84 31.77 -13.70
N PHE A 321 -4.17 31.83 -13.66
CA PHE A 321 -5.03 32.57 -14.58
C PHE A 321 -6.11 33.35 -13.80
N ALA A 322 -6.53 34.49 -14.34
CA ALA A 322 -7.57 35.34 -13.76
C ALA A 322 -8.52 35.93 -14.82
N THR A 323 -9.77 36.17 -14.41
CA THR A 323 -10.82 36.89 -15.18
C THR A 323 -11.48 37.98 -14.32
N GLU A 324 -11.89 39.08 -14.96
CA GLU A 324 -12.70 40.12 -14.32
C GLU A 324 -14.13 39.61 -14.05
N PRO A 325 -14.86 40.09 -13.02
CA PRO A 325 -16.22 39.60 -12.68
C PRO A 325 -17.28 39.70 -13.78
N ALA A 326 -17.05 40.49 -14.83
CA ALA A 326 -17.95 40.62 -15.98
C ALA A 326 -17.61 39.71 -17.17
N LEU A 327 -16.46 39.01 -17.11
CA LEU A 327 -16.03 38.04 -18.11
C LEU A 327 -16.28 36.63 -17.58
N GLY A 328 -16.90 35.78 -18.38
CA GLY A 328 -17.18 34.39 -18.03
C GLY A 328 -15.90 33.66 -17.59
N GLY A 329 -16.05 32.81 -16.57
CA GLY A 329 -14.92 32.23 -15.85
C GLY A 329 -14.03 31.28 -16.65
N LEU A 330 -12.97 30.83 -16.00
CA LEU A 330 -11.86 30.10 -16.60
C LEU A 330 -12.07 28.59 -16.48
N CYS A 331 -12.09 27.89 -17.62
CA CYS A 331 -11.95 26.44 -17.57
C CYS A 331 -10.49 26.03 -17.46
N PRO A 332 -10.20 24.89 -16.81
CA PRO A 332 -8.85 24.36 -16.72
C PRO A 332 -8.33 23.99 -18.12
N LYS A 333 -7.02 24.16 -18.37
CA LYS A 333 -6.32 24.00 -19.66
C LYS A 333 -6.91 22.93 -20.60
N ASN A 334 -7.06 21.69 -20.13
CA ASN A 334 -7.47 20.55 -20.96
C ASN A 334 -8.92 20.65 -21.49
N CYS A 335 -9.77 21.43 -20.83
CA CYS A 335 -11.12 21.72 -21.31
C CYS A 335 -11.14 22.65 -22.54
N SER A 336 -10.07 23.42 -22.75
CA SER A 336 -9.97 24.33 -23.88
C SER A 336 -9.56 23.61 -25.18
N ALA A 337 -9.61 24.33 -26.30
CA ALA A 337 -9.32 23.77 -27.62
C ALA A 337 -7.95 23.04 -27.68
N PRO A 338 -7.88 21.85 -28.30
CA PRO A 338 -8.82 21.38 -29.31
C PRO A 338 -10.01 20.53 -28.83
N HIS A 339 -9.99 19.94 -27.62
CA HIS A 339 -10.96 18.88 -27.27
C HIS A 339 -12.31 19.37 -26.74
N GLY A 340 -12.41 20.61 -26.26
CA GLY A 340 -13.66 21.17 -25.74
C GLY A 340 -13.72 22.69 -25.73
N HIS A 341 -14.79 23.20 -25.10
CA HIS A 341 -14.97 24.61 -24.78
C HIS A 341 -15.69 24.80 -23.44
N CYS A 342 -15.47 25.97 -22.84
CA CYS A 342 -16.19 26.42 -21.66
C CYS A 342 -17.69 26.60 -21.92
N VAL A 343 -18.51 26.11 -20.99
CA VAL A 343 -19.89 26.55 -20.82
C VAL A 343 -20.12 27.02 -19.38
N ALA A 344 -20.88 28.12 -19.23
CA ALA A 344 -21.40 28.50 -17.93
C ALA A 344 -22.40 27.43 -17.47
N SER A 345 -22.26 26.95 -16.23
CA SER A 345 -23.18 25.97 -15.65
C SER A 345 -24.59 26.57 -15.62
N THR A 346 -25.54 25.87 -16.21
CA THR A 346 -26.92 26.34 -16.46
C THR A 346 -27.97 25.35 -15.94
N SER A 347 -27.56 24.47 -15.02
CA SER A 347 -28.37 23.40 -14.44
C SER A 347 -28.24 23.38 -12.92
N GLU A 348 -29.38 23.37 -12.22
CA GLU A 348 -29.48 23.40 -10.74
C GLU A 348 -29.11 22.07 -10.05
N LEU A 349 -28.21 21.26 -10.64
CA LEU A 349 -28.00 19.86 -10.27
C LEU A 349 -26.54 19.44 -9.96
N SER A 350 -25.57 20.36 -9.95
CA SER A 350 -24.23 20.10 -9.40
C SER A 350 -23.83 21.18 -8.40
N LEU A 351 -23.52 20.75 -7.17
CA LEU A 351 -23.30 21.65 -6.03
C LEU A 351 -21.81 21.99 -5.87
N GLY A 352 -21.26 22.83 -6.75
CA GLY A 352 -19.86 23.27 -6.57
C GLY A 352 -19.28 24.26 -7.59
N SER A 353 -19.58 24.15 -8.88
CA SER A 353 -18.89 24.92 -9.93
C SER A 353 -19.83 25.63 -10.89
N ARG A 354 -19.59 26.93 -11.16
CA ARG A 354 -20.35 27.71 -12.16
C ARG A 354 -19.81 27.57 -13.59
N GLN A 355 -18.78 26.74 -13.82
CA GLN A 355 -18.36 26.30 -15.15
C GLN A 355 -18.32 24.77 -15.22
N ALA A 356 -18.76 24.23 -16.35
CA ALA A 356 -18.59 22.84 -16.72
C ALA A 356 -17.85 22.77 -18.06
N CYS A 357 -17.11 21.69 -18.28
CA CYS A 357 -16.53 21.48 -19.60
C CYS A 357 -17.56 20.93 -20.58
N LYS A 358 -17.52 21.38 -21.83
CA LYS A 358 -18.27 20.76 -22.92
C LYS A 358 -17.34 20.30 -24.03
N CYS A 359 -17.23 18.98 -24.17
CA CYS A 359 -16.39 18.37 -25.18
C CYS A 359 -16.94 18.59 -26.60
N HIS A 360 -16.02 18.57 -27.56
CA HIS A 360 -16.33 18.48 -28.97
C HIS A 360 -16.68 17.04 -29.35
N GLU A 361 -17.28 16.89 -30.54
CA GLU A 361 -17.61 15.58 -31.10
C GLU A 361 -16.35 14.72 -31.22
N GLY A 362 -16.41 13.48 -30.73
CA GLY A 362 -15.26 12.57 -30.66
C GLY A 362 -14.38 12.69 -29.41
N TYR A 363 -14.78 13.44 -28.36
CA TYR A 363 -14.06 13.55 -27.09
C TYR A 363 -14.97 13.43 -25.86
N ALA A 364 -14.44 12.90 -24.75
CA ALA A 364 -15.15 12.75 -23.48
C ALA A 364 -14.21 12.74 -22.25
N GLY A 365 -14.81 12.51 -21.07
CA GLY A 365 -14.21 12.74 -19.76
C GLY A 365 -14.48 14.16 -19.25
N ASP A 366 -14.40 14.34 -17.93
CA ASP A 366 -14.74 15.62 -17.24
C ASP A 366 -13.96 16.84 -17.77
N MET A 367 -12.75 16.57 -18.28
CA MET A 367 -11.80 17.53 -18.82
C MET A 367 -11.56 17.34 -20.32
N CYS A 368 -12.41 16.57 -21.02
CA CYS A 368 -12.28 16.20 -22.43
C CYS A 368 -10.93 15.57 -22.78
N GLN A 369 -10.37 14.82 -21.83
CA GLN A 369 -9.00 14.33 -21.87
C GLN A 369 -8.79 13.10 -22.77
N GLY A 370 -9.84 12.37 -23.13
CA GLY A 370 -9.76 11.17 -23.98
C GLY A 370 -10.69 11.24 -25.19
N PRO A 371 -10.35 10.60 -26.33
CA PRO A 371 -11.28 10.43 -27.44
C PRO A 371 -12.49 9.57 -27.04
N LEU A 372 -13.60 9.76 -27.75
CA LEU A 372 -14.84 9.00 -27.61
C LEU A 372 -15.17 8.31 -28.94
N GLU A 373 -15.17 6.98 -28.92
CA GLU A 373 -15.58 6.13 -30.04
C GLU A 373 -16.98 5.52 -29.82
N GLN A 374 -17.61 5.04 -30.89
CA GLN A 374 -18.88 4.30 -30.85
C GLN A 374 -18.57 2.81 -30.92
N LEU A 375 -19.13 2.05 -29.97
CA LEU A 375 -18.90 0.62 -29.81
C LEU A 375 -20.11 -0.20 -30.28
N GLU A 376 -19.86 -1.06 -31.26
CA GLU A 376 -20.80 -2.07 -31.75
C GLU A 376 -20.53 -3.42 -31.06
N LEU A 377 -21.61 -4.12 -30.69
CA LEU A 377 -21.48 -5.37 -29.93
C LEU A 377 -20.84 -6.49 -30.75
N ALA A 378 -19.89 -7.18 -30.12
CA ALA A 378 -19.01 -8.22 -30.65
C ALA A 378 -17.94 -7.77 -31.67
N GLU A 379 -17.82 -6.48 -32.00
CA GLU A 379 -16.64 -5.95 -32.70
C GLU A 379 -15.42 -5.86 -31.75
N ILE A 380 -14.20 -5.85 -32.31
CA ILE A 380 -12.93 -5.78 -31.57
C ILE A 380 -12.27 -4.42 -31.84
N TYR A 381 -12.12 -3.64 -30.79
CA TYR A 381 -11.47 -2.32 -30.81
C TYR A 381 -10.05 -2.49 -30.27
N ALA A 382 -9.06 -1.85 -30.90
CA ALA A 382 -7.67 -1.96 -30.47
C ALA A 382 -6.96 -0.60 -30.55
N GLY A 383 -6.12 -0.32 -29.57
CA GLY A 383 -5.44 0.97 -29.44
C GLY A 383 -4.23 0.92 -28.53
N GLU A 384 -3.54 2.06 -28.42
CA GLU A 384 -2.37 2.25 -27.57
C GLU A 384 -2.60 3.50 -26.70
N LEU A 385 -2.37 3.38 -25.39
CA LEU A 385 -2.54 4.44 -24.39
C LEU A 385 -1.22 4.73 -23.70
N GLU A 386 -0.73 5.98 -23.72
CA GLU A 386 0.41 6.37 -22.90
C GLU A 386 0.03 6.42 -21.40
N PRO A 387 1.00 6.48 -20.47
CA PRO A 387 0.71 6.55 -19.05
C PRO A 387 -0.11 7.79 -18.66
N ALA A 388 -1.24 7.54 -17.99
CA ALA A 388 -2.32 8.47 -17.62
C ALA A 388 -3.24 8.96 -18.75
N ASP A 389 -3.18 8.38 -19.96
CA ASP A 389 -4.16 8.63 -21.02
C ASP A 389 -5.48 7.86 -20.81
N TRP A 390 -6.55 8.39 -21.42
CA TRP A 390 -7.90 7.83 -21.44
C TRP A 390 -8.37 7.57 -22.88
N ILE A 391 -9.20 6.54 -23.06
CA ILE A 391 -10.11 6.39 -24.20
C ILE A 391 -11.50 5.99 -23.69
N TYR A 392 -12.54 6.46 -24.37
CA TYR A 392 -13.94 6.18 -24.04
C TYR A 392 -14.69 5.54 -25.22
N PHE A 393 -15.65 4.68 -24.88
CA PHE A 393 -16.53 3.99 -25.82
C PHE A 393 -17.99 4.20 -25.40
N GLU A 394 -18.83 4.70 -26.29
CA GLU A 394 -20.29 4.75 -26.12
C GLU A 394 -20.95 3.51 -26.72
N MET A 395 -21.88 2.88 -26.01
CA MET A 395 -22.75 1.81 -26.53
C MET A 395 -24.19 2.00 -26.06
N ASP A 396 -25.18 1.51 -26.82
CA ASP A 396 -26.62 1.64 -26.48
C ASP A 396 -27.28 0.26 -26.34
N LEU A 397 -27.52 -0.17 -25.08
CA LEU A 397 -28.07 -1.49 -24.79
C LEU A 397 -29.59 -1.50 -25.03
N GLN A 398 -30.01 -2.20 -26.09
CA GLN A 398 -31.41 -2.29 -26.50
C GLN A 398 -32.24 -3.20 -25.59
N GLU A 399 -33.50 -2.85 -25.39
CA GLU A 399 -34.50 -3.63 -24.64
C GLU A 399 -34.93 -4.92 -25.37
N ASP A 400 -35.24 -5.95 -24.60
CA ASP A 400 -36.00 -7.12 -25.06
C ASP A 400 -37.51 -6.81 -25.24
N ALA A 401 -38.32 -7.81 -25.60
CA ALA A 401 -39.75 -7.63 -25.81
C ALA A 401 -40.54 -7.35 -24.51
N GLU A 402 -39.88 -7.47 -23.36
CA GLU A 402 -40.40 -7.28 -22.02
C GLU A 402 -39.85 -6.01 -21.34
N GLY A 403 -38.96 -5.25 -21.99
CA GLY A 403 -38.37 -3.99 -21.52
C GLY A 403 -37.08 -4.11 -20.70
N ASN A 404 -36.38 -5.24 -20.76
CA ASN A 404 -35.21 -5.55 -19.93
C ASN A 404 -33.96 -5.87 -20.77
N ILE A 405 -32.83 -6.11 -20.13
CA ILE A 405 -31.62 -6.66 -20.76
C ILE A 405 -31.55 -8.16 -20.48
N ALA A 406 -32.11 -8.98 -21.36
CA ALA A 406 -32.23 -10.44 -21.18
C ALA A 406 -30.91 -11.25 -21.02
N ARG A 407 -29.73 -10.63 -21.07
CA ARG A 407 -28.44 -11.31 -21.24
C ARG A 407 -27.32 -10.62 -20.47
N ASN A 408 -26.43 -11.42 -19.88
CA ASN A 408 -25.19 -10.91 -19.29
C ASN A 408 -24.32 -10.25 -20.37
N LEU A 409 -23.71 -9.13 -20.02
CA LEU A 409 -22.69 -8.47 -20.83
C LEU A 409 -21.34 -9.10 -20.49
N GLU A 410 -20.65 -9.63 -21.50
CA GLU A 410 -19.31 -10.19 -21.39
C GLU A 410 -18.30 -9.20 -22.02
N VAL A 411 -17.43 -8.65 -21.18
CA VAL A 411 -16.38 -7.70 -21.53
C VAL A 411 -15.05 -8.44 -21.51
N THR A 412 -14.51 -8.68 -22.70
CA THR A 412 -13.17 -9.24 -22.90
C THR A 412 -12.20 -8.10 -23.15
N ILE A 413 -11.12 -8.04 -22.39
CA ILE A 413 -9.99 -7.15 -22.68
C ILE A 413 -8.67 -7.91 -22.64
N ARG A 414 -7.82 -7.64 -23.63
CA ARG A 414 -6.42 -8.07 -23.69
C ARG A 414 -5.50 -6.88 -23.55
N LYS A 415 -4.27 -7.11 -23.09
CA LYS A 415 -3.25 -6.06 -23.02
C LYS A 415 -1.81 -6.55 -23.22
N GLU A 416 -0.98 -5.69 -23.78
CA GLU A 416 0.47 -5.73 -23.71
C GLU A 416 0.99 -4.38 -23.17
N GLY A 417 1.97 -4.42 -22.27
CA GLY A 417 2.38 -3.22 -21.52
C GLY A 417 1.33 -2.71 -20.53
N GLY A 418 1.60 -1.52 -19.97
CA GLY A 418 0.77 -0.71 -19.07
C GLY A 418 0.03 -1.39 -17.91
N VAL A 419 -0.83 -0.61 -17.24
CA VAL A 419 -1.78 -1.09 -16.22
C VAL A 419 -3.13 -0.38 -16.43
N PRO A 420 -3.96 -0.84 -17.38
CA PRO A 420 -5.25 -0.24 -17.66
C PRO A 420 -6.25 -0.52 -16.55
N TYR A 421 -7.07 0.48 -16.25
CA TYR A 421 -8.33 0.36 -15.54
C TYR A 421 -9.47 0.45 -16.55
N VAL A 422 -10.36 -0.53 -16.55
CA VAL A 422 -11.60 -0.54 -17.34
C VAL A 422 -12.77 -0.25 -16.42
N LEU A 423 -13.51 0.80 -16.72
CA LEU A 423 -14.60 1.33 -15.89
C LEU A 423 -15.86 1.44 -16.76
N MET A 424 -17.05 1.23 -16.18
CA MET A 424 -18.32 1.38 -16.90
C MET A 424 -19.35 2.18 -16.09
N LYS A 425 -20.14 3.01 -16.76
CA LYS A 425 -21.21 3.83 -16.17
C LYS A 425 -22.35 4.05 -17.16
N LYS A 426 -23.58 4.15 -16.67
CA LYS A 426 -24.79 4.41 -17.47
C LYS A 426 -25.02 5.91 -17.65
N GLY A 427 -25.38 6.34 -18.86
CA GLY A 427 -25.84 7.70 -19.15
C GLY A 427 -24.81 8.82 -19.06
N ALA A 428 -23.65 8.59 -18.44
CA ALA A 428 -22.51 9.50 -18.36
C ALA A 428 -21.19 8.72 -18.46
N VAL A 429 -20.11 9.39 -18.85
CA VAL A 429 -18.76 8.79 -18.88
C VAL A 429 -18.30 8.38 -17.47
N PRO A 430 -17.62 7.23 -17.31
CA PRO A 430 -17.02 6.83 -16.05
C PRO A 430 -15.74 7.62 -15.76
N THR A 431 -15.48 7.86 -14.49
CA THR A 431 -14.24 8.43 -13.95
C THR A 431 -13.67 7.48 -12.89
N VAL A 432 -12.43 7.69 -12.44
CA VAL A 432 -11.86 6.86 -11.35
C VAL A 432 -12.69 6.98 -10.06
N LEU A 433 -13.38 8.10 -9.86
CA LEU A 433 -14.29 8.34 -8.74
C LEU A 433 -15.71 7.84 -9.06
N GLU A 434 -16.36 8.39 -10.08
CA GLU A 434 -17.77 8.08 -10.40
C GLU A 434 -17.91 7.03 -11.51
N LYS A 435 -18.47 5.88 -11.16
CA LYS A 435 -18.63 4.70 -12.04
C LYS A 435 -19.68 3.77 -11.44
N ASP A 436 -20.37 3.00 -12.27
CA ASP A 436 -21.33 2.00 -11.79
C ASP A 436 -20.61 0.64 -11.59
N PHE A 437 -19.63 0.34 -12.45
CA PHE A 437 -18.86 -0.89 -12.40
C PHE A 437 -17.36 -0.61 -12.52
N ILE A 438 -16.57 -1.13 -11.58
CA ILE A 438 -15.16 -1.39 -11.79
C ILE A 438 -15.07 -2.77 -12.46
N ILE A 439 -14.51 -2.85 -13.65
CA ILE A 439 -14.16 -4.12 -14.26
C ILE A 439 -12.75 -4.46 -13.72
N PRO A 440 -12.57 -5.50 -12.87
CA PRO A 440 -11.41 -5.61 -11.99
C PRO A 440 -10.10 -5.82 -12.74
N THR A 441 -9.39 -4.71 -12.94
CA THR A 441 -8.22 -4.56 -13.82
C THR A 441 -7.13 -3.78 -13.07
N GLY A 442 -5.86 -4.06 -13.37
CA GLY A 442 -4.73 -3.65 -12.53
C GLY A 442 -3.53 -4.61 -12.66
N TYR A 443 -2.61 -4.59 -11.69
CA TYR A 443 -1.40 -5.46 -11.71
C TYR A 443 -1.68 -6.96 -11.86
N GLN A 444 -2.82 -7.45 -11.36
CA GLN A 444 -3.19 -8.86 -11.41
C GLN A 444 -3.95 -9.25 -12.69
N MET A 445 -4.26 -8.27 -13.56
CA MET A 445 -4.89 -8.53 -14.85
C MET A 445 -3.94 -9.32 -15.75
N GLN A 446 -4.44 -10.45 -16.26
CA GLN A 446 -3.69 -11.30 -17.18
C GLN A 446 -3.66 -10.68 -18.59
N ALA A 447 -2.81 -11.21 -19.49
CA ALA A 447 -2.70 -10.70 -20.87
C ALA A 447 -4.02 -10.78 -21.67
N GLU A 448 -4.94 -11.66 -21.25
CA GLU A 448 -6.35 -11.71 -21.62
C GLU A 448 -7.17 -11.82 -20.34
N SER A 449 -8.29 -11.12 -20.22
CA SER A 449 -9.20 -11.21 -19.08
C SER A 449 -10.64 -10.98 -19.53
N ILE A 450 -11.56 -11.80 -19.01
CA ILE A 450 -12.97 -11.83 -19.39
C ILE A 450 -13.80 -11.56 -18.14
N PHE A 451 -14.64 -10.54 -18.21
CA PHE A 451 -15.46 -10.06 -17.11
C PHE A 451 -16.94 -10.09 -17.50
N ARG A 452 -17.83 -10.18 -16.51
CA ARG A 452 -19.27 -10.31 -16.73
C ARG A 452 -20.03 -9.34 -15.85
N VAL A 453 -20.94 -8.59 -16.44
CA VAL A 453 -21.95 -7.80 -15.75
C VAL A 453 -23.28 -8.53 -15.91
N HIS A 454 -24.00 -8.76 -14.82
CA HIS A 454 -25.19 -9.59 -14.86
C HIS A 454 -26.38 -8.86 -15.49
N ALA A 455 -27.26 -9.63 -16.13
CA ALA A 455 -28.48 -9.12 -16.76
C ALA A 455 -29.35 -8.27 -15.79
N GLU A 456 -29.32 -8.58 -14.50
CA GLU A 456 -30.09 -7.89 -13.45
C GLU A 456 -29.51 -6.54 -13.00
N ASP A 457 -28.21 -6.31 -13.22
CA ASP A 457 -27.54 -5.02 -12.97
C ASP A 457 -27.67 -4.06 -14.17
N LEU A 458 -28.15 -4.57 -15.32
CA LEU A 458 -28.23 -3.86 -16.59
C LEU A 458 -29.67 -3.40 -16.87
N SER A 459 -29.81 -2.24 -17.49
CA SER A 459 -31.12 -1.69 -17.88
C SER A 459 -31.01 -0.88 -19.17
N PRO A 460 -32.04 -0.82 -20.04
CA PRO A 460 -31.91 -0.28 -21.40
C PRO A 460 -31.40 1.16 -21.51
N GLY A 461 -30.69 1.44 -22.61
CA GLY A 461 -30.14 2.75 -22.97
C GLY A 461 -28.61 2.82 -22.95
N LYS A 462 -28.09 4.05 -23.03
CA LYS A 462 -26.66 4.32 -23.21
C LYS A 462 -25.79 3.98 -22.00
N TYR A 463 -24.67 3.33 -22.26
CA TYR A 463 -23.55 3.11 -21.35
C TYR A 463 -22.26 3.65 -21.96
N TYR A 464 -21.33 4.03 -21.10
CA TYR A 464 -19.99 4.44 -21.45
C TYR A 464 -18.97 3.54 -20.76
N ILE A 465 -18.01 3.03 -21.53
CA ILE A 465 -16.84 2.31 -21.02
C ILE A 465 -15.63 3.22 -21.16
N GLY A 466 -14.87 3.42 -20.09
CA GLY A 466 -13.60 4.14 -20.10
C GLY A 466 -12.44 3.20 -19.85
N ILE A 467 -11.36 3.33 -20.62
CA ILE A 467 -10.07 2.68 -20.36
C ILE A 467 -9.05 3.76 -20.02
N PHE A 468 -8.41 3.64 -18.85
CA PHE A 468 -7.40 4.55 -18.33
C PHE A 468 -6.10 3.81 -18.04
N ASN A 469 -4.98 4.16 -18.69
CA ASN A 469 -3.70 3.51 -18.40
C ASN A 469 -3.07 4.13 -17.14
N ASN A 470 -3.11 3.45 -16.00
CA ASN A 470 -2.71 4.03 -14.73
C ASN A 470 -1.17 4.09 -14.56
N ASP A 471 -0.61 5.27 -14.82
CA ASP A 471 0.82 5.58 -14.64
C ASP A 471 1.35 5.23 -13.23
N TYR A 472 0.54 5.36 -12.17
CA TYR A 472 0.98 5.06 -10.79
C TYR A 472 1.28 3.57 -10.57
N LEU A 473 0.80 2.69 -11.45
CA LEU A 473 1.09 1.25 -11.43
C LEU A 473 1.96 0.82 -12.62
N GLY A 474 1.91 1.53 -13.75
CA GLY A 474 2.69 1.18 -14.94
C GLY A 474 3.11 2.38 -15.79
N HIS A 475 4.37 2.80 -15.65
CA HIS A 475 5.04 3.81 -16.49
C HIS A 475 5.39 3.30 -17.90
N ALA A 476 4.44 2.62 -18.56
CA ALA A 476 4.60 2.07 -19.89
C ALA A 476 3.29 2.22 -20.68
N ALA A 477 3.41 2.49 -21.98
CA ALA A 477 2.26 2.46 -22.88
C ALA A 477 1.53 1.10 -22.78
N CYS A 478 0.21 1.15 -22.93
CA CYS A 478 -0.66 -0.02 -22.94
C CYS A 478 -1.26 -0.20 -24.32
N SER A 479 -0.79 -1.21 -25.06
CA SER A 479 -1.53 -1.76 -26.20
C SER A 479 -2.67 -2.62 -25.67
N PHE A 480 -3.89 -2.44 -26.17
CA PHE A 480 -5.07 -3.20 -25.72
C PHE A 480 -5.94 -3.68 -26.89
N GLU A 481 -6.68 -4.76 -26.67
CA GLU A 481 -7.85 -5.15 -27.48
C GLU A 481 -9.07 -5.23 -26.56
N LEU A 482 -10.16 -4.54 -26.89
CA LEU A 482 -11.45 -4.57 -26.20
C LEU A 482 -12.50 -5.24 -27.10
N GLN A 483 -13.26 -6.18 -26.55
CA GLN A 483 -14.46 -6.74 -27.18
C GLN A 483 -15.58 -6.86 -26.14
N VAL A 484 -16.75 -6.30 -26.45
CA VAL A 484 -17.93 -6.33 -25.57
C VAL A 484 -19.05 -7.06 -26.28
N SER A 485 -19.69 -8.04 -25.63
CA SER A 485 -20.72 -8.88 -26.25
C SER A 485 -21.82 -9.27 -25.28
N LEU A 486 -22.98 -9.70 -25.79
CA LEU A 486 -24.06 -10.29 -24.98
C LEU A 486 -24.00 -11.82 -25.12
N GLN A 487 -24.01 -12.55 -24.01
CA GLN A 487 -23.85 -14.02 -24.04
C GLN A 487 -24.93 -14.74 -24.87
N GLY A 488 -24.49 -15.72 -25.67
CA GLY A 488 -25.36 -16.59 -26.45
C GLY A 488 -25.79 -17.87 -25.70
N GLU A 489 -26.92 -18.44 -26.10
CA GLU A 489 -27.55 -19.62 -25.48
C GLU A 489 -26.75 -20.95 -25.51
N ASP A 490 -25.62 -20.99 -26.22
CA ASP A 490 -25.00 -22.24 -26.63
C ASP A 490 -24.11 -22.90 -25.56
N ALA A 491 -23.60 -22.14 -24.58
CA ALA A 491 -22.59 -22.62 -23.63
C ALA A 491 -23.08 -23.77 -22.73
N GLU A 492 -24.27 -23.66 -22.12
CA GLU A 492 -24.74 -24.64 -21.12
C GLU A 492 -25.09 -26.01 -21.71
N LYS A 493 -25.62 -26.04 -22.94
CA LYS A 493 -26.19 -27.25 -23.55
C LYS A 493 -25.12 -28.27 -23.98
N PHE A 494 -23.88 -27.83 -24.23
CA PHE A 494 -22.76 -28.72 -24.53
C PHE A 494 -22.17 -29.43 -23.30
N GLY A 495 -22.18 -28.82 -22.12
CA GLY A 495 -21.60 -29.40 -20.90
C GLY A 495 -22.34 -30.66 -20.42
N LEU A 496 -23.67 -30.59 -20.33
CA LEU A 496 -24.49 -31.68 -19.79
C LEU A 496 -24.51 -32.93 -20.71
N THR A 497 -24.52 -32.72 -22.03
CA THR A 497 -24.59 -33.82 -23.00
C THR A 497 -23.26 -34.58 -23.11
N THR A 498 -22.13 -33.85 -23.11
CA THR A 498 -20.78 -34.44 -23.20
C THR A 498 -20.37 -35.17 -21.91
N THR A 499 -20.68 -34.61 -20.73
CA THR A 499 -20.41 -35.27 -19.44
C THR A 499 -21.18 -36.58 -19.26
N ILE A 500 -22.46 -36.63 -19.66
CA ILE A 500 -23.26 -37.87 -19.66
C ILE A 500 -22.64 -38.91 -20.62
N ALA A 501 -22.24 -38.50 -21.83
CA ALA A 501 -21.63 -39.40 -22.80
C ALA A 501 -20.30 -40.00 -22.29
N LEU A 502 -19.44 -39.19 -21.68
CA LEU A 502 -18.19 -39.63 -21.08
C LEU A 502 -18.43 -40.59 -19.90
N GLY A 503 -19.37 -40.27 -19.00
CA GLY A 503 -19.73 -41.14 -17.86
C GLY A 503 -20.21 -42.53 -18.30
N VAL A 504 -21.02 -42.60 -19.36
CA VAL A 504 -21.48 -43.86 -19.96
C VAL A 504 -20.32 -44.64 -20.59
N LEU A 505 -19.42 -43.98 -21.33
CA LEU A 505 -18.26 -44.63 -21.95
C LEU A 505 -17.28 -45.19 -20.91
N CYS A 506 -16.97 -44.44 -19.86
CA CYS A 506 -16.14 -44.90 -18.74
C CYS A 506 -16.78 -46.08 -18.01
N SER A 507 -18.10 -46.05 -17.79
CA SER A 507 -18.84 -47.16 -17.18
C SER A 507 -18.77 -48.44 -18.00
N ILE A 508 -18.95 -48.35 -19.32
CA ILE A 508 -18.83 -49.49 -20.24
C ILE A 508 -17.41 -50.05 -20.22
N PHE A 509 -16.39 -49.20 -20.25
CA PHE A 509 -14.98 -49.62 -20.19
C PHE A 509 -14.64 -50.35 -18.88
N LEU A 510 -15.10 -49.83 -17.74
CA LEU A 510 -14.97 -50.49 -16.44
C LEU A 510 -15.65 -51.87 -16.41
N CYS A 511 -16.89 -51.97 -16.90
CA CYS A 511 -17.58 -53.26 -16.99
C CYS A 511 -16.83 -54.28 -17.85
N VAL A 512 -16.31 -53.86 -19.02
CA VAL A 512 -15.50 -54.73 -19.89
C VAL A 512 -14.19 -55.14 -19.19
N PHE A 513 -13.50 -54.22 -18.52
CA PHE A 513 -12.27 -54.49 -17.78
C PHE A 513 -12.50 -55.50 -16.64
N VAL A 514 -13.56 -55.33 -15.84
CA VAL A 514 -13.96 -56.26 -14.78
C VAL A 514 -14.30 -57.64 -15.35
N LEU A 515 -15.02 -57.72 -16.48
CA LEU A 515 -15.31 -58.99 -17.16
C LEU A 515 -14.04 -59.69 -17.70
N LEU A 516 -13.07 -58.92 -18.20
CA LEU A 516 -11.76 -59.45 -18.61
C LEU A 516 -10.93 -59.94 -17.42
N LEU A 517 -10.92 -59.20 -16.29
CA LEU A 517 -10.29 -59.66 -15.04
C LEU A 517 -10.98 -60.91 -14.47
N TYR A 518 -12.31 -60.99 -14.54
CA TYR A 518 -13.07 -62.17 -14.12
C TYR A 518 -12.74 -63.40 -14.99
N LYS A 519 -12.75 -63.25 -16.33
CA LYS A 519 -12.26 -64.30 -17.24
C LYS A 519 -10.82 -64.69 -16.93
N ARG A 520 -9.92 -63.72 -16.69
CA ARG A 520 -8.50 -63.97 -16.35
C ARG A 520 -8.35 -64.72 -15.01
N ARG A 521 -9.20 -64.44 -14.02
CA ARG A 521 -9.28 -65.20 -12.75
C ARG A 521 -9.80 -66.63 -12.97
N LEU A 522 -10.82 -66.84 -13.80
CA LEU A 522 -11.31 -68.18 -14.16
C LEU A 522 -10.25 -69.00 -14.92
N TYR A 523 -9.59 -68.42 -15.94
CA TYR A 523 -8.49 -69.08 -16.65
C TYR A 523 -7.30 -69.41 -15.72
N ARG A 524 -6.97 -68.53 -14.75
CA ARG A 524 -5.95 -68.83 -13.73
C ARG A 524 -6.36 -70.01 -12.84
N ARG A 525 -7.60 -70.04 -12.32
CA ARG A 525 -8.11 -71.17 -11.51
C ARG A 525 -8.11 -72.49 -12.30
N ALA A 526 -8.54 -72.48 -13.55
CA ALA A 526 -8.51 -73.66 -14.42
C ALA A 526 -7.07 -74.18 -14.63
N ARG A 527 -6.12 -73.27 -14.89
CA ARG A 527 -4.69 -73.62 -15.08
C ARG A 527 -3.97 -74.04 -13.79
N GLN A 528 -4.46 -73.64 -12.62
CA GLN A 528 -3.95 -74.14 -11.34
C GLN A 528 -4.40 -75.60 -11.10
N ASN A 529 -5.65 -75.95 -11.44
CA ASN A 529 -6.14 -77.32 -11.36
C ASN A 529 -5.39 -78.31 -12.26
N THR A 530 -4.93 -77.89 -13.45
CA THR A 530 -4.15 -78.78 -14.34
C THR A 530 -2.75 -79.07 -13.79
N ASN A 531 -2.11 -78.09 -13.16
CA ASN A 531 -0.72 -78.23 -12.71
C ASN A 531 -0.57 -79.10 -11.46
N ALA A 532 -1.57 -79.09 -10.57
CA ALA A 532 -1.58 -79.92 -9.36
C ALA A 532 -1.60 -81.44 -9.63
N ILE A 533 -2.02 -81.86 -10.84
CA ILE A 533 -2.08 -83.27 -11.23
C ILE A 533 -0.75 -83.76 -11.84
N SER A 534 0.03 -82.86 -12.45
CA SER A 534 1.32 -83.23 -13.07
C SER A 534 2.46 -83.52 -12.09
N GLU A 535 2.44 -82.94 -10.89
CA GLU A 535 3.61 -82.96 -9.99
C GLU A 535 3.83 -84.30 -9.26
N LEU A 536 2.81 -85.16 -9.19
CA LEU A 536 2.89 -86.50 -8.59
C LEU A 536 3.51 -87.57 -9.50
N ALA A 537 3.71 -87.29 -10.79
CA ALA A 537 4.16 -88.29 -11.78
C ALA A 537 5.68 -88.26 -12.08
N GLY A 538 6.40 -87.20 -11.70
CA GLY A 538 7.73 -86.90 -12.27
C GLY A 538 8.97 -87.48 -11.56
N ARG A 539 8.86 -88.03 -10.34
CA ARG A 539 10.04 -88.40 -9.52
C ARG A 539 10.60 -89.81 -9.82
N ARG A 540 11.30 -90.02 -10.96
CA ARG A 540 12.22 -91.18 -11.17
C ARG A 540 13.19 -90.99 -12.36
N ARG A 541 14.51 -91.16 -12.07
CA ARG A 541 15.72 -91.05 -12.95
C ARG A 541 16.05 -89.63 -13.46
N LEU A 542 17.29 -89.08 -13.50
CA LEU A 542 18.73 -89.50 -13.51
C LEU A 542 19.44 -89.53 -14.87
N ASP A 543 20.73 -89.13 -14.81
CA ASP A 543 21.86 -89.25 -15.78
C ASP A 543 21.93 -88.30 -17.00
N LEU A 544 23.08 -87.88 -17.58
CA LEU A 544 24.47 -87.67 -17.09
C LEU A 544 25.40 -87.01 -18.18
N VAL A 545 26.03 -85.83 -17.93
CA VAL A 545 27.32 -85.28 -18.52
C VAL A 545 27.38 -85.04 -20.08
N THR A 546 28.04 -84.01 -20.68
CA THR A 546 29.49 -84.00 -21.11
C THR A 546 29.98 -82.69 -21.81
N LEU A 547 30.97 -82.01 -21.19
CA LEU A 547 32.17 -81.26 -21.68
C LEU A 547 32.23 -80.27 -22.90
N ASN A 548 32.73 -79.05 -22.60
CA ASN A 548 33.88 -78.29 -23.15
C ASN A 548 34.05 -77.86 -24.64
N SER A 549 34.33 -76.56 -24.88
CA SER A 549 35.66 -76.02 -25.34
C SER A 549 35.66 -74.48 -25.58
N ALA A 550 36.84 -73.85 -25.69
CA ALA A 550 37.12 -72.40 -25.86
C ALA A 550 38.64 -72.20 -26.23
N PRO A 551 39.26 -70.99 -26.27
CA PRO A 551 38.89 -69.66 -26.84
C PRO A 551 39.99 -69.12 -27.83
N GLN A 552 39.85 -67.90 -28.40
CA GLN A 552 40.97 -66.91 -28.54
C GLN A 552 40.54 -65.48 -28.97
N GLU A 553 41.51 -64.56 -29.15
CA GLU A 553 41.39 -63.09 -29.03
C GLU A 553 41.69 -62.30 -30.34
N VAL A 554 41.50 -60.96 -30.33
CA VAL A 554 42.39 -59.85 -30.84
C VAL A 554 41.60 -58.54 -31.17
N SER A 555 42.24 -57.37 -31.03
CA SER A 555 41.74 -55.98 -31.23
C SER A 555 42.67 -55.20 -32.22
N PRO A 556 42.61 -53.86 -32.46
CA PRO A 556 41.70 -52.75 -32.05
C PRO A 556 41.04 -52.05 -33.30
N THR A 557 40.74 -50.74 -33.50
CA THR A 557 41.08 -49.42 -32.88
C THR A 557 40.15 -48.28 -33.36
N GLY A 558 40.02 -47.18 -32.58
CA GLY A 558 39.55 -45.84 -33.02
C GLY A 558 38.08 -45.51 -32.66
N SER A 559 37.71 -44.58 -31.76
CA SER A 559 38.05 -43.13 -31.54
C SER A 559 37.15 -42.16 -32.32
N ILE A 560 36.51 -41.11 -31.78
CA ILE A 560 36.29 -40.52 -30.42
C ILE A 560 34.98 -39.68 -30.49
N THR A 561 34.10 -39.66 -29.46
CA THR A 561 33.52 -38.42 -28.82
C THR A 561 32.43 -38.70 -27.75
N SER A 562 32.29 -37.73 -26.81
CA SER A 562 31.16 -37.44 -25.91
C SER A 562 30.66 -38.49 -24.89
N LEU A 563 30.73 -38.11 -23.61
CA LEU A 563 30.04 -38.72 -22.44
C LEU A 563 28.68 -38.03 -22.18
N PRO A 564 27.73 -38.74 -21.57
CA PRO A 564 26.97 -38.13 -20.46
C PRO A 564 26.74 -39.05 -19.25
N LYS A 565 27.03 -38.50 -18.05
CA LYS A 565 26.47 -38.75 -16.70
C LYS A 565 26.07 -40.20 -16.29
N TYR A 566 26.86 -40.77 -15.37
CA TYR A 566 26.56 -41.97 -14.56
C TYR A 566 25.66 -41.65 -13.31
N PRO A 567 25.15 -42.64 -12.55
CA PRO A 567 23.75 -42.60 -12.08
C PRO A 567 23.55 -42.67 -10.53
N ILE A 568 22.29 -42.53 -10.10
CA ILE A 568 21.87 -42.63 -8.67
C ILE A 568 21.41 -44.07 -8.30
N ALA A 569 21.38 -45.00 -9.26
CA ALA A 569 20.89 -46.38 -9.08
C ALA A 569 21.62 -47.20 -7.99
N GLY A 570 22.81 -46.77 -7.52
CA GLY A 570 23.53 -47.40 -6.41
C GLY A 570 23.13 -46.91 -5.01
N THR A 571 22.45 -45.76 -4.89
CA THR A 571 22.24 -45.06 -3.61
C THR A 571 20.87 -45.30 -2.98
N ILE A 572 19.87 -45.66 -3.79
CA ILE A 572 18.48 -45.91 -3.31
C ILE A 572 18.45 -47.09 -2.32
N ALA A 573 19.24 -48.13 -2.59
CA ALA A 573 19.28 -49.35 -1.78
C ALA A 573 19.82 -49.15 -0.35
N SER A 574 20.58 -48.08 -0.07
CA SER A 574 21.13 -47.81 1.27
C SER A 574 20.21 -47.01 2.19
N PHE A 575 19.01 -46.63 1.75
CA PHE A 575 18.02 -45.95 2.61
C PHE A 575 17.30 -46.95 3.54
N PRO A 576 17.06 -46.58 4.82
CA PRO A 576 16.51 -47.50 5.82
C PRO A 576 15.10 -47.98 5.45
N THR A 577 14.88 -49.28 5.66
CA THR A 577 13.62 -49.97 5.35
C THR A 577 13.07 -50.60 6.62
N TYR A 578 11.75 -50.50 6.80
CA TYR A 578 10.99 -50.95 7.96
C TYR A 578 9.81 -51.80 7.49
N THR A 579 9.38 -52.75 8.31
CA THR A 579 8.09 -53.45 8.13
C THR A 579 7.01 -52.71 8.92
N PHE A 580 5.91 -52.33 8.27
CA PHE A 580 4.81 -51.64 8.94
C PHE A 580 4.15 -52.55 9.98
N SER A 581 3.83 -51.95 11.12
CA SER A 581 3.05 -52.59 12.19
C SER A 581 2.02 -51.60 12.72
N ASN A 582 0.85 -52.12 13.06
CA ASN A 582 -0.32 -51.32 13.35
C ASN A 582 -0.11 -50.49 14.64
N GLY A 583 -0.09 -49.16 14.50
CA GLY A 583 0.30 -48.22 15.56
C GLY A 583 1.73 -47.65 15.47
N MET A 584 2.48 -47.94 14.40
CA MET A 584 3.83 -47.36 14.17
C MET A 584 3.82 -45.89 13.72
N LEU A 585 2.72 -45.42 13.09
CA LEU A 585 2.54 -44.06 12.59
C LEU A 585 1.20 -43.48 13.06
N ALA A 586 1.05 -42.16 13.03
CA ALA A 586 -0.23 -41.50 13.24
C ALA A 586 -1.22 -41.89 12.12
N LYS A 587 -2.52 -41.85 12.41
CA LYS A 587 -3.54 -42.33 11.46
C LYS A 587 -3.61 -41.47 10.19
N GLU A 588 -3.21 -40.21 10.27
CA GLU A 588 -3.09 -39.29 9.12
C GLU A 588 -1.82 -39.53 8.28
N ASP A 589 -0.76 -40.09 8.85
CA ASP A 589 0.49 -40.46 8.17
C ASP A 589 0.49 -41.89 7.61
N ALA A 590 -0.60 -42.66 7.82
CA ALA A 590 -0.65 -44.10 7.54
C ALA A 590 -0.94 -44.46 6.07
N GLN A 591 -0.64 -43.56 5.12
CA GLN A 591 -0.95 -43.70 3.69
C GLN A 591 0.24 -43.34 2.79
N CYS A 592 0.51 -44.16 1.77
CA CYS A 592 1.60 -43.93 0.82
C CYS A 592 1.19 -42.90 -0.25
N SER A 593 1.77 -41.69 -0.22
CA SER A 593 1.38 -40.60 -1.12
C SER A 593 1.62 -40.85 -2.63
N VAL A 594 2.31 -41.94 -3.00
CA VAL A 594 2.65 -42.27 -4.40
C VAL A 594 1.61 -43.19 -5.04
N CYS A 595 0.95 -44.05 -4.25
CA CYS A 595 -0.12 -44.93 -4.72
C CYS A 595 -1.50 -44.63 -4.11
N LEU A 596 -1.54 -43.77 -3.08
CA LEU A 596 -2.73 -43.40 -2.29
C LEU A 596 -3.42 -44.59 -1.61
N CYS A 597 -2.64 -45.65 -1.32
CA CYS A 597 -3.08 -46.78 -0.50
C CYS A 597 -2.59 -46.63 0.94
N ASP A 598 -3.47 -46.96 1.88
CA ASP A 598 -3.13 -47.14 3.30
C ASP A 598 -2.10 -48.27 3.46
N TYR A 599 -1.29 -48.25 4.52
CA TYR A 599 -0.32 -49.32 4.80
C TYR A 599 -0.97 -50.56 5.44
N GLU A 600 -0.69 -51.74 4.91
CA GLU A 600 -1.13 -53.03 5.48
C GLU A 600 -0.07 -53.63 6.43
N GLU A 601 -0.45 -54.54 7.33
CA GLU A 601 0.52 -55.20 8.23
C GLU A 601 1.58 -55.97 7.43
N ASP A 602 2.84 -55.93 7.89
CA ASP A 602 4.05 -56.42 7.22
C ASP A 602 4.49 -55.66 5.94
N ASP A 603 3.87 -54.53 5.57
CA ASP A 603 4.28 -53.72 4.40
C ASP A 603 5.73 -53.25 4.49
N ALA A 604 6.49 -53.37 3.39
CA ALA A 604 7.87 -52.90 3.32
C ALA A 604 7.92 -51.39 3.00
N LEU A 605 8.19 -50.57 4.01
CA LEU A 605 8.28 -49.12 3.92
C LEU A 605 9.72 -48.63 3.95
N ARG A 606 10.11 -47.76 3.01
CA ARG A 606 11.39 -47.05 3.01
C ARG A 606 11.21 -45.65 3.59
N LYS A 607 12.08 -45.26 4.52
CA LYS A 607 12.15 -43.91 5.08
C LYS A 607 13.23 -43.10 4.37
N LEU A 608 12.91 -41.89 3.89
CA LEU A 608 13.90 -41.01 3.27
C LEU A 608 14.71 -40.26 4.35
N PRO A 609 16.05 -40.39 4.41
CA PRO A 609 16.82 -39.87 5.54
C PRO A 609 16.82 -38.34 5.65
N SER A 610 16.71 -37.60 4.54
CA SER A 610 16.78 -36.13 4.55
C SER A 610 15.51 -35.44 5.04
N CYS A 611 14.36 -36.14 5.05
CA CYS A 611 13.05 -35.53 5.35
C CYS A 611 12.09 -36.45 6.10
N GLU A 612 12.56 -37.61 6.58
CA GLU A 612 11.86 -38.58 7.43
C GLU A 612 10.56 -39.21 6.91
N HIS A 613 10.05 -38.82 5.74
CA HIS A 613 8.83 -39.39 5.14
C HIS A 613 8.96 -40.88 4.76
N TYR A 614 7.84 -41.62 4.85
CA TYR A 614 7.72 -43.05 4.59
C TYR A 614 6.95 -43.32 3.28
N PHE A 615 7.33 -44.38 2.57
CA PHE A 615 6.68 -44.83 1.32
C PHE A 615 6.84 -46.34 1.16
N HIS A 616 5.93 -47.03 0.45
CA HIS A 616 6.20 -48.40 -0.01
C HIS A 616 7.49 -48.44 -0.83
N VAL A 617 8.40 -49.39 -0.52
CA VAL A 617 9.71 -49.53 -1.18
C VAL A 617 9.58 -49.49 -2.70
N ALA A 618 8.66 -50.28 -3.28
CA ALA A 618 8.46 -50.34 -4.73
C ALA A 618 8.00 -49.01 -5.34
N CYS A 619 7.23 -48.18 -4.61
CA CYS A 619 6.72 -46.91 -5.11
C CYS A 619 7.81 -45.83 -5.14
N ILE A 620 8.58 -45.70 -4.05
CA ILE A 620 9.63 -44.69 -3.96
C ILE A 620 10.88 -45.06 -4.76
N ASP A 621 11.21 -46.34 -4.88
CA ASP A 621 12.34 -46.78 -5.71
C ASP A 621 12.06 -46.53 -7.20
N GLN A 622 10.82 -46.70 -7.66
CA GLN A 622 10.40 -46.30 -9.01
C GLN A 622 10.45 -44.77 -9.18
N TRP A 623 9.93 -43.99 -8.23
CA TRP A 623 9.97 -42.53 -8.29
C TRP A 623 11.40 -41.99 -8.37
N LEU A 624 12.32 -42.56 -7.58
CA LEU A 624 13.72 -42.14 -7.51
C LEU A 624 14.61 -42.64 -8.67
N HIS A 625 14.06 -43.46 -9.59
CA HIS A 625 14.72 -43.71 -10.87
C HIS A 625 14.66 -42.51 -11.83
N GLU A 626 13.63 -41.66 -11.72
CA GLU A 626 13.38 -40.52 -12.60
C GLU A 626 13.55 -39.17 -11.89
N ASN A 627 13.24 -39.10 -10.59
CA ASN A 627 13.29 -37.90 -9.77
C ASN A 627 14.39 -37.99 -8.69
N THR A 628 14.84 -36.85 -8.14
CA THR A 628 15.82 -36.84 -7.03
C THR A 628 15.31 -36.11 -5.79
N SER A 629 13.99 -36.07 -5.63
CA SER A 629 13.25 -35.36 -4.59
C SER A 629 12.17 -36.22 -3.95
N CYS A 630 11.84 -35.93 -2.69
CA CYS A 630 10.72 -36.56 -1.99
C CYS A 630 9.37 -36.25 -2.66
N PRO A 631 8.49 -37.24 -2.92
CA PRO A 631 7.14 -36.99 -3.45
C PRO A 631 6.29 -36.03 -2.61
N LEU A 632 6.37 -36.13 -1.28
CA LEU A 632 5.58 -35.32 -0.35
C LEU A 632 6.11 -33.88 -0.26
N CYS A 633 7.32 -33.69 0.27
CA CYS A 633 7.85 -32.36 0.59
C CYS A 633 8.77 -31.75 -0.50
N ARG A 634 8.96 -32.43 -1.64
CA ARG A 634 9.83 -32.01 -2.77
C ARG A 634 11.32 -31.76 -2.44
N MET A 635 11.74 -31.98 -1.19
CA MET A 635 13.13 -31.84 -0.75
C MET A 635 14.09 -32.75 -1.53
N ASN A 636 15.23 -32.20 -1.98
CA ASN A 636 16.16 -32.87 -2.89
C ASN A 636 17.20 -33.72 -2.12
N LEU A 637 17.28 -35.01 -2.45
CA LEU A 637 18.10 -36.00 -1.73
C LEU A 637 19.60 -35.92 -2.04
N LYS A 638 20.06 -34.93 -2.83
CA LYS A 638 21.47 -34.78 -3.23
C LYS A 638 22.37 -34.11 -2.18
N HIS A 639 21.79 -33.41 -1.19
CA HIS A 639 22.57 -32.72 -0.16
C HIS A 639 22.64 -33.53 1.15
N GLN A 640 23.49 -34.57 1.17
CA GLN A 640 24.22 -35.06 2.36
C GLN A 640 25.13 -36.25 2.00
N ALA A 641 26.36 -35.96 1.56
CA ALA A 641 27.46 -36.92 1.48
C ALA A 641 28.80 -36.17 1.53
N ALA A 642 29.63 -36.49 2.53
CA ALA A 642 30.86 -35.75 2.92
C ALA A 642 30.62 -34.29 3.39
N GLY A 643 31.64 -33.71 4.03
CA GLY A 643 31.64 -32.35 4.60
C GLY A 643 33.08 -31.86 4.84
N GLU A 644 33.20 -30.60 5.29
CA GLU A 644 34.47 -29.83 5.47
C GLU A 644 35.20 -29.60 4.12
N ASP A 645 35.46 -28.38 3.63
CA ASP A 645 36.00 -27.20 4.34
C ASP A 645 35.81 -25.85 3.56
N VAL A 646 35.94 -24.71 4.28
CA VAL A 646 36.43 -23.36 3.85
C VAL A 646 35.83 -22.59 2.63
N VAL A 647 35.15 -21.45 2.92
CA VAL A 647 35.26 -20.04 2.37
C VAL A 647 35.36 -19.84 0.81
N GLU A 648 34.61 -18.96 0.11
CA GLU A 648 34.37 -17.51 0.33
C GLU A 648 33.13 -16.90 -0.38
N LEU A 649 32.77 -15.67 0.05
CA LEU A 649 31.86 -14.63 -0.50
C LEU A 649 31.23 -14.81 -1.91
N SER A 650 29.90 -14.71 -1.97
CA SER A 650 29.17 -13.52 -2.47
C SER A 650 27.64 -13.72 -2.39
N ASP A 651 26.89 -12.66 -2.10
CA ASP A 651 25.42 -12.69 -1.99
C ASP A 651 24.79 -11.67 -2.95
N SER A 652 23.82 -12.11 -3.77
CA SER A 652 23.12 -11.24 -4.72
C SER A 652 21.74 -11.77 -5.13
N MET A 653 20.73 -11.41 -4.34
CA MET A 653 19.34 -11.15 -4.75
C MET A 653 18.43 -12.30 -5.23
N GLN A 654 17.11 -12.08 -5.04
CA GLN A 654 15.98 -12.73 -5.72
C GLN A 654 15.75 -14.24 -5.39
N THR A 655 14.52 -14.77 -5.32
CA THR A 655 13.17 -14.18 -5.43
C THR A 655 12.14 -15.10 -4.77
N SER A 656 10.94 -14.56 -4.51
CA SER A 656 9.63 -15.23 -4.57
C SER A 656 9.38 -16.54 -3.79
N ASN A 657 8.24 -16.59 -3.09
CA ASN A 657 7.18 -17.49 -3.56
C ASN A 657 5.79 -17.00 -3.13
N VAL A 658 4.83 -17.10 -4.04
CA VAL A 658 3.40 -17.00 -3.76
C VAL A 658 2.91 -18.37 -3.31
N VAL A 659 1.98 -18.42 -2.36
CA VAL A 659 1.07 -19.55 -2.17
C VAL A 659 -0.34 -19.02 -2.36
N LEU A 660 -1.09 -19.66 -3.27
CA LEU A 660 -2.52 -19.43 -3.45
C LEU A 660 -3.30 -20.30 -2.48
N GLU A 661 -4.28 -19.73 -1.79
CA GLU A 661 -5.41 -20.49 -1.25
C GLU A 661 -6.68 -19.67 -1.44
N SER A 662 -7.83 -20.33 -1.61
CA SER A 662 -8.96 -19.75 -2.34
C SER A 662 -10.08 -19.20 -1.47
N THR A 663 -10.87 -18.32 -2.09
CA THR A 663 -12.27 -17.98 -1.74
C THR A 663 -12.53 -17.45 -0.33
N ASN A 664 -12.62 -16.12 -0.23
CA ASN A 664 -13.92 -15.48 0.05
C ASN A 664 -14.09 -14.28 -0.88
N VAL A 665 -15.31 -14.05 -1.35
CA VAL A 665 -15.65 -12.76 -1.99
C VAL A 665 -15.90 -11.79 -0.85
N VAL A 666 -15.03 -10.81 -0.72
CA VAL A 666 -15.27 -9.58 0.04
C VAL A 666 -15.39 -8.49 -1.00
N GLU A 667 -16.40 -7.64 -0.88
CA GLU A 667 -16.49 -6.42 -1.67
C GLU A 667 -15.23 -5.61 -1.41
N MET A 668 -14.38 -5.47 -2.45
CA MET A 668 -13.21 -4.62 -2.36
C MET A 668 -13.67 -3.18 -2.62
N ASP A 669 -14.39 -2.65 -1.63
CA ASP A 669 -14.56 -1.20 -1.45
C ASP A 669 -13.23 -0.52 -1.71
N SER A 670 -13.28 0.65 -2.34
CA SER A 670 -12.09 1.47 -2.53
C SER A 670 -11.41 1.67 -1.18
N VAL A 671 -10.21 1.12 -1.02
CA VAL A 671 -9.41 1.34 0.18
C VAL A 671 -9.01 2.81 0.18
N GLU A 672 -9.85 3.63 0.83
CA GLU A 672 -9.45 4.94 1.31
C GLU A 672 -8.33 4.70 2.32
N ILE A 673 -7.10 4.69 1.82
CA ILE A 673 -5.91 4.86 2.65
C ILE A 673 -6.03 6.28 3.19
N ASP A 674 -6.54 6.34 4.41
CA ASP A 674 -7.04 7.55 4.99
C ASP A 674 -5.90 8.55 5.23
N PHE A 675 -6.02 9.74 4.64
CA PHE A 675 -5.16 10.86 4.97
C PHE A 675 -5.40 11.35 6.41
N THR A 676 -6.53 10.97 7.00
CA THR A 676 -6.82 11.08 8.42
C THR A 676 -6.43 9.77 9.15
N ARG A 677 -5.15 9.63 9.53
CA ARG A 677 -4.82 8.77 10.71
C ARG A 677 -5.28 9.41 12.04
N TYR A 678 -6.35 10.19 11.96
CA TYR A 678 -6.85 11.22 12.84
C TYR A 678 -8.26 11.63 12.35
N GLU A 679 -9.19 10.67 12.26
CA GLU A 679 -10.62 11.00 12.10
C GLU A 679 -11.01 12.05 13.16
N PHE A 680 -11.39 13.24 12.71
CA PHE A 680 -12.01 14.25 13.57
C PHE A 680 -13.14 14.91 12.81
N THR A 681 -14.36 14.46 13.12
CA THR A 681 -15.61 15.03 12.63
C THR A 681 -15.67 16.52 12.96
N SER A 682 -15.88 17.35 11.94
CA SER A 682 -16.01 18.79 12.07
C SER A 682 -17.42 19.21 12.53
N ASP A 683 -17.91 18.61 13.62
CA ASP A 683 -19.20 18.89 14.22
C ASP A 683 -19.05 19.20 15.70
N ASN A 684 -19.18 20.49 16.05
CA ASN A 684 -19.69 20.97 17.34
C ASN A 684 -19.82 22.51 17.32
N GLU A 685 -20.83 23.02 16.62
CA GLU A 685 -21.57 24.16 17.18
C GLU A 685 -22.52 23.67 18.31
N ILE A 686 -23.20 24.62 18.96
CA ILE A 686 -24.34 24.39 19.89
C ILE A 686 -23.99 24.06 21.36
N ASN A 687 -23.59 25.12 22.06
CA ASN A 687 -24.35 25.72 23.18
C ASN A 687 -24.43 25.00 24.58
N TYR A 688 -24.79 25.79 25.59
CA TYR A 688 -24.91 25.42 27.00
C TYR A 688 -26.19 24.63 27.33
N ASP A 689 -26.06 23.49 28.03
CA ASP A 689 -26.72 23.24 29.33
C ASP A 689 -26.30 21.88 29.95
N ALA A 690 -26.54 21.70 31.25
CA ALA A 690 -26.28 20.47 32.02
C ALA A 690 -27.25 20.40 33.24
N PRO A 691 -27.37 19.31 34.03
CA PRO A 691 -26.80 17.93 33.98
C PRO A 691 -27.98 16.89 33.95
N PRO A 692 -28.00 15.66 34.56
CA PRO A 692 -26.96 14.83 35.20
C PRO A 692 -26.96 13.29 34.90
N GLN A 693 -25.82 12.65 35.23
CA GLN A 693 -25.59 11.29 35.77
C GLN A 693 -26.45 10.08 35.35
N GLY A 694 -25.76 9.01 34.89
CA GLY A 694 -26.27 7.63 34.81
C GLY A 694 -25.09 6.62 34.77
N GLU A 695 -25.20 5.49 35.48
CA GLU A 695 -24.07 4.58 35.78
C GLU A 695 -23.76 3.56 34.66
N ARG A 696 -22.57 2.93 34.75
CA ARG A 696 -22.15 1.81 33.88
C ARG A 696 -22.82 0.47 34.27
N PRO A 697 -22.72 -0.58 33.42
CA PRO A 697 -21.66 -1.59 33.68
C PRO A 697 -20.43 -1.51 32.76
#